data_AF-A0A6A2WW83-F1
#
_entry.id   AF-A0A6A2WW83-F1
#
_cell.length_a   1.000
_cell.length_b   1.000
_cell.length_c   1.000
_cell.angle_alpha   90.00
_cell.angle_beta   90.00
_cell.angle_gamma   90.00
#
_symmetry.space_group_name_H-M   'P 1'
#
loop_
_entity.id
_entity.type
_entity.pdbx_description
1 polymer ?
#
loop_
_entity_poly.entity_id
_entity_poly.type
_entity_poly.pdbx_seq_one_letter_code
_entity_poly.pdbx_strand_id
1 'polypeptide(L)'
;METTSSALAYLRVLAFCLAAAISVSGGVAAAGAPQVPAMFVIGDSKGPAAKILLVVTISLLTSICSYGLPWFATCIPCPAEVSSRCSNIDVSGNYKSFQCPPNHYNDMAYLFLNTNDDAIRNLLSTSTSKEFHLSTLFIFFCAVYCLGIITYGIAIPSGLFIPVILAGAGYGRFVGRLFEPITKLDVGLFGLLGAASFLGGTMRMTVSLCVILLELTNDLLMLPLVLLVLLISKTIGDMFNHGVYDQIVKLKGLPYMEAHAEPYMKHLVARDIFSGPLITFSGVEKVGNILHALKTTGHNGFPVIDESPFADSPELCGLVLRSHLLVLLKGKIFSRDRVLAGDEVVRRISGFDFAKTGPGKGVKLEDLDIEDEEMEMYVDLHPITNASPYTVVETMSLAKAAVLFRQLGLRHMCVVPKSQGIHAGNFVLTIYLINAEASNRRNPDPTRLSAGAYFGTVPSHESSKMTMKELRLLLQRRELKATQKIWKALAYLRVLAFCLAAAISVSGGVAAAGAPQFPAMFVIGDSLVDNGNNNGLRSLAKSNYPPYGIDFQGGPTGRFCNRKTIIDFLGDSLGLPLFPAFTETITGEVDIEAGVNYASAAAGILEDSGLNLELYKTGLRKFLLAGIGPLGCIPNQLAKGFAPPGKCITAVNDMVQVFNRRLKTLVDRLNANYTNNSIFVYGNTYGAFTDIPSNPKTYGFHLMGRGCCGIGKNKGEITCLPFSIPCSNRDEYVFWDAYHPTQAFNQIIAQKAYSGPQSKCYPINVKQMAQR
;
A
#
# COMPACT_ATOMS: atom_id res chain seq x y z
N MET A 1 -15.06 -34.30 -9.42
CA MET A 1 -14.18 -33.13 -9.19
C MET A 1 -14.70 -31.84 -9.84
N GLU A 2 -15.75 -31.86 -10.67
CA GLU A 2 -16.44 -30.63 -11.11
C GLU A 2 -17.16 -29.89 -9.98
N THR A 3 -17.45 -30.57 -8.86
CA THR A 3 -17.98 -29.95 -7.65
C THR A 3 -16.94 -29.14 -6.87
N THR A 4 -15.62 -29.30 -7.11
CA THR A 4 -14.58 -28.56 -6.35
C THR A 4 -14.07 -27.30 -7.06
N SER A 5 -14.05 -27.22 -8.39
CA SER A 5 -13.69 -25.99 -9.12
C SER A 5 -14.79 -24.94 -9.07
N SER A 6 -16.05 -25.38 -9.20
CA SER A 6 -17.24 -24.56 -8.93
C SER A 6 -17.28 -24.18 -7.45
N ALA A 7 -16.96 -25.09 -6.52
CA ALA A 7 -16.86 -24.75 -5.09
C ALA A 7 -15.69 -23.82 -4.75
N LEU A 8 -14.56 -23.82 -5.48
CA LEU A 8 -13.42 -22.93 -5.22
C LEU A 8 -13.66 -21.53 -5.80
N ALA A 9 -14.22 -21.42 -7.01
CA ALA A 9 -14.72 -20.15 -7.54
C ALA A 9 -15.87 -19.59 -6.68
N TYR A 10 -16.78 -20.47 -6.24
CA TYR A 10 -17.81 -20.15 -5.25
C TYR A 10 -17.19 -19.73 -3.92
N LEU A 11 -16.16 -20.41 -3.41
CA LEU A 11 -15.48 -20.02 -2.17
C LEU A 11 -14.78 -18.67 -2.31
N ARG A 12 -14.17 -18.37 -3.47
CA ARG A 12 -13.53 -17.07 -3.74
C ARG A 12 -14.57 -15.95 -3.84
N VAL A 13 -15.64 -16.13 -4.62
CA VAL A 13 -16.75 -15.18 -4.71
C VAL A 13 -17.43 -15.00 -3.34
N LEU A 14 -17.63 -16.09 -2.60
CA LEU A 14 -18.16 -16.09 -1.24
C LEU A 14 -17.20 -15.37 -0.27
N ALA A 15 -15.88 -15.54 -0.40
CA ALA A 15 -14.89 -14.79 0.36
C ALA A 15 -14.98 -13.28 0.07
N PHE A 16 -15.12 -12.88 -1.19
CA PHE A 16 -15.34 -11.48 -1.57
C PHE A 16 -16.66 -10.92 -1.04
N CYS A 17 -17.74 -11.70 -1.13
CA CYS A 17 -19.05 -11.32 -0.60
C CYS A 17 -19.05 -11.21 0.93
N LEU A 18 -18.39 -12.14 1.63
CA LEU A 18 -18.25 -12.11 3.09
C LEU A 18 -17.31 -11.00 3.54
N ALA A 19 -16.22 -10.74 2.81
CA ALA A 19 -15.34 -9.60 3.04
C ALA A 19 -16.11 -8.28 2.90
N ALA A 20 -16.95 -8.15 1.87
CA ALA A 20 -17.84 -7.01 1.71
C ALA A 20 -18.89 -6.91 2.83
N ALA A 21 -19.48 -8.03 3.26
CA ALA A 21 -20.42 -8.05 4.37
C ALA A 21 -19.78 -7.64 5.70
N ILE A 22 -18.60 -8.20 6.03
CA ILE A 22 -17.76 -7.82 7.18
C ILE A 22 -17.36 -6.37 7.10
N SER A 23 -17.06 -5.89 5.90
CA SER A 23 -16.74 -4.49 5.68
C SER A 23 -17.92 -3.57 5.95
N VAL A 24 -19.14 -3.99 5.62
CA VAL A 24 -20.36 -3.22 5.83
C VAL A 24 -20.73 -3.18 7.31
N SER A 25 -20.78 -4.34 7.96
CA SER A 25 -21.09 -4.44 9.38
C SER A 25 -20.01 -3.81 10.25
N GLY A 26 -18.73 -4.01 9.93
CA GLY A 26 -17.60 -3.39 10.62
C GLY A 26 -17.53 -1.88 10.39
N GLY A 27 -17.83 -1.41 9.16
CA GLY A 27 -17.93 0.01 8.85
C GLY A 27 -19.10 0.71 9.56
N VAL A 28 -20.25 0.04 9.69
CA VAL A 28 -21.41 0.54 10.47
C VAL A 28 -21.12 0.53 11.95
N ALA A 29 -20.51 -0.54 12.49
CA ALA A 29 -20.09 -0.60 13.88
C ALA A 29 -19.10 0.53 14.19
N ALA A 30 -18.04 0.68 13.38
CA ALA A 30 -17.07 1.76 13.49
C ALA A 30 -17.69 3.17 13.35
N ALA A 31 -18.76 3.31 12.55
CA ALA A 31 -19.50 4.56 12.40
C ALA A 31 -20.45 4.86 13.58
N GLY A 32 -20.97 3.82 14.23
CA GLY A 32 -21.88 3.89 15.37
C GLY A 32 -21.19 4.12 16.72
N ALA A 33 -19.86 3.94 16.80
CA ALA A 33 -19.07 4.46 17.92
C ALA A 33 -19.30 5.97 18.02
N PRO A 34 -19.63 6.55 19.18
CA PRO A 34 -19.55 7.99 19.35
C PRO A 34 -18.08 8.39 19.15
N GLN A 35 -17.79 9.01 18.01
CA GLN A 35 -16.42 9.16 17.51
C GLN A 35 -15.55 10.13 18.32
N VAL A 36 -16.15 10.80 19.32
CA VAL A 36 -15.49 11.40 20.49
C VAL A 36 -16.48 11.29 21.65
N PRO A 37 -16.17 10.59 22.76
CA PRO A 37 -17.09 10.54 23.88
C PRO A 37 -17.25 11.96 24.42
N ALA A 38 -18.47 12.32 24.81
CA ALA A 38 -18.77 13.57 25.52
C ALA A 38 -17.78 13.82 26.69
N MET A 39 -17.18 12.76 27.24
CA MET A 39 -16.10 12.80 28.22
C MET A 39 -14.86 13.63 27.81
N PHE A 40 -14.41 13.62 26.54
CA PHE A 40 -13.30 14.49 26.11
C PHE A 40 -13.67 15.96 26.30
N VAL A 41 -14.87 16.34 25.83
CA VAL A 41 -15.38 17.72 25.90
C VAL A 41 -15.68 18.14 27.35
N ILE A 42 -16.25 17.23 28.15
CA ILE A 42 -16.58 17.44 29.56
C ILE A 42 -15.31 17.56 30.43
N GLY A 43 -14.27 16.77 30.12
CA GLY A 43 -12.99 16.81 30.82
C GLY A 43 -12.19 18.07 30.51
N ASP A 44 -12.22 18.54 29.26
CA ASP A 44 -11.54 19.76 28.86
C ASP A 44 -12.19 21.02 29.47
N SER A 45 -13.53 21.03 29.58
CA SER A 45 -14.27 22.17 30.15
C SER A 45 -14.16 22.32 31.67
N LYS A 46 -13.73 21.28 32.41
CA LYS A 46 -13.73 21.24 33.88
C LYS A 46 -12.35 21.37 34.54
N GLY A 47 -11.31 21.67 33.76
CA GLY A 47 -9.96 21.96 34.26
C GLY A 47 -9.10 20.72 34.58
N PRO A 48 -7.84 20.92 35.04
CA PRO A 48 -6.84 19.84 35.14
C PRO A 48 -7.22 18.73 36.13
N ALA A 49 -7.82 19.04 37.27
CA ALA A 49 -8.18 18.06 38.29
C ALA A 49 -9.26 17.07 37.80
N ALA A 50 -10.24 17.55 37.03
CA ALA A 50 -11.27 16.71 36.44
C ALA A 50 -10.68 15.74 35.40
N LYS A 51 -9.66 16.16 34.64
CA LYS A 51 -8.95 15.29 33.70
C LYS A 51 -8.22 14.15 34.42
N ILE A 52 -7.54 14.44 35.52
CA ILE A 52 -6.83 13.42 36.31
C ILE A 52 -7.83 12.42 36.90
N LEU A 53 -8.92 12.90 37.51
CA LEU A 53 -9.95 12.05 38.10
C LEU A 53 -10.60 11.13 37.04
N LEU A 54 -10.87 11.66 35.85
CA LEU A 54 -11.41 10.90 34.72
C LEU A 54 -10.44 9.78 34.29
N VAL A 55 -9.14 10.08 34.17
CA VAL A 55 -8.11 9.09 33.81
C VAL A 55 -8.04 7.98 34.86
N VAL A 56 -8.01 8.33 36.15
CA VAL A 56 -7.97 7.34 37.25
C VAL A 56 -9.20 6.44 37.23
N THR A 57 -10.39 7.02 37.05
CA THR A 57 -11.66 6.27 37.01
C THR A 57 -11.67 5.28 35.84
N ILE A 58 -11.26 5.72 34.65
CA ILE A 58 -11.22 4.87 33.46
C ILE A 58 -10.15 3.79 33.60
N SER A 59 -8.99 4.09 34.18
CA SER A 59 -7.95 3.09 34.45
C SER A 59 -8.44 1.99 35.40
N LEU A 60 -9.17 2.36 36.46
CA LEU A 60 -9.78 1.42 37.39
C LEU A 60 -10.84 0.56 36.68
N LEU A 61 -11.73 1.17 35.90
CA LEU A 61 -12.74 0.45 35.12
C LEU A 61 -12.10 -0.54 34.14
N THR A 62 -11.06 -0.12 33.42
CA THR A 62 -10.35 -0.96 32.44
C THR A 62 -9.66 -2.14 33.14
N SER A 63 -9.10 -1.92 34.32
CA SER A 63 -8.48 -2.98 35.14
C SER A 63 -9.52 -3.99 35.66
N ILE A 64 -10.67 -3.49 36.12
CA ILE A 64 -11.78 -4.33 36.58
C ILE A 64 -12.32 -5.18 35.43
N CYS A 65 -12.50 -4.60 34.24
CA CYS A 65 -12.98 -5.35 33.07
C CYS A 65 -11.94 -6.39 32.59
N SER A 66 -10.67 -6.00 32.42
CA SER A 66 -9.63 -6.88 31.89
C SER A 66 -9.28 -8.04 32.84
N TYR A 67 -9.27 -7.79 34.15
CA TYR A 67 -9.03 -8.85 35.14
C TYR A 67 -10.29 -9.64 35.49
N GLY A 68 -11.47 -8.99 35.51
CA GLY A 68 -12.73 -9.59 35.94
C GLY A 68 -13.39 -10.48 34.89
N LEU A 69 -13.35 -10.12 33.60
CA LEU A 69 -13.97 -10.91 32.54
C LEU A 69 -13.41 -12.35 32.44
N PRO A 70 -12.09 -12.58 32.53
CA PRO A 70 -11.52 -13.94 32.54
C PRO A 70 -12.06 -14.88 33.62
N TRP A 71 -12.59 -14.38 34.75
CA TRP A 71 -13.18 -15.22 35.81
C TRP A 71 -14.44 -15.96 35.37
N PHE A 72 -15.15 -15.42 34.38
CA PHE A 72 -16.39 -16.01 33.88
C PHE A 72 -16.16 -16.97 32.71
N ALA A 73 -14.91 -17.09 32.23
CA ALA A 73 -14.57 -17.97 31.12
C ALA A 73 -14.27 -19.40 31.59
N THR A 74 -14.69 -20.39 30.80
CA THR A 74 -14.49 -21.81 31.13
C THR A 74 -13.07 -22.26 30.76
N CYS A 75 -12.49 -23.13 31.59
CA CYS A 75 -11.19 -23.73 31.33
C CYS A 75 -11.26 -24.80 30.22
N ILE A 76 -10.30 -24.76 29.31
CA ILE A 76 -10.20 -25.64 28.14
C ILE A 76 -8.95 -26.51 28.26
N PRO A 77 -9.03 -27.83 27.98
CA PRO A 77 -7.85 -28.70 28.04
C PRO A 77 -6.83 -28.33 26.96
N CYS A 78 -5.55 -28.37 27.31
CA CYS A 78 -4.46 -28.10 26.36
C CYS A 78 -4.34 -29.21 25.29
N PRO A 79 -3.92 -28.87 24.05
CA PRO A 79 -3.67 -29.86 22.99
C PRO A 79 -2.59 -30.90 23.37
N ALA A 80 -2.84 -32.17 23.06
CA ALA A 80 -2.05 -33.32 23.52
C ALA A 80 -0.59 -33.37 22.99
N GLU A 81 -0.28 -32.72 21.87
CA GLU A 81 1.06 -32.68 21.27
C GLU A 81 2.00 -31.64 21.92
N VAL A 82 1.49 -30.81 22.83
CA VAL A 82 2.18 -29.59 23.32
C VAL A 82 2.17 -29.51 24.86
N SER A 83 2.26 -30.66 25.53
CA SER A 83 2.22 -30.76 27.01
C SER A 83 3.31 -29.94 27.72
N SER A 84 4.41 -29.59 27.04
CA SER A 84 5.50 -28.78 27.59
C SER A 84 5.29 -27.26 27.54
N ARG A 85 4.30 -26.73 26.80
CA ARG A 85 4.08 -25.26 26.69
C ARG A 85 2.96 -24.69 27.56
N CYS A 86 2.09 -25.52 28.15
CA CYS A 86 1.09 -25.06 29.12
C CYS A 86 1.69 -24.83 30.52
N SER A 87 2.95 -24.39 30.59
CA SER A 87 3.61 -24.12 31.87
C SER A 87 3.19 -22.74 32.37
N ASN A 88 2.53 -22.79 33.52
CA ASN A 88 2.07 -21.67 34.30
C ASN A 88 3.23 -20.73 34.68
N ILE A 89 2.97 -19.43 34.55
CA ILE A 89 3.67 -18.32 35.22
C ILE A 89 4.94 -17.83 34.49
N ASP A 90 4.91 -16.55 34.09
CA ASP A 90 6.05 -15.68 33.75
C ASP A 90 6.76 -15.72 32.38
N VAL A 91 6.38 -16.56 31.42
CA VAL A 91 6.93 -16.44 30.05
C VAL A 91 5.84 -16.06 29.06
N SER A 92 6.14 -15.08 28.18
CA SER A 92 5.36 -14.77 26.99
C SER A 92 5.15 -16.06 26.18
N GLY A 93 3.91 -16.54 26.12
CA GLY A 93 3.61 -17.84 25.55
C GLY A 93 2.13 -17.99 25.22
N ASN A 94 1.86 -18.86 24.25
CA ASN A 94 0.52 -19.24 23.87
C ASN A 94 -0.07 -20.13 24.98
N TYR A 95 -1.35 -19.93 25.33
CA TYR A 95 -2.11 -20.60 26.40
C TYR A 95 -1.80 -20.12 27.84
N LYS A 96 -2.56 -19.11 28.30
CA LYS A 96 -2.54 -18.66 29.71
C LYS A 96 -3.52 -19.47 30.53
N SER A 97 -3.03 -20.11 31.58
CA SER A 97 -3.87 -20.76 32.59
C SER A 97 -4.16 -19.77 33.70
N PHE A 98 -5.43 -19.39 33.82
CA PHE A 98 -5.95 -18.47 34.82
C PHE A 98 -7.09 -19.19 35.54
N GLN A 99 -6.84 -19.55 36.79
CA GLN A 99 -7.81 -20.18 37.70
C GLN A 99 -8.34 -21.51 37.12
N CYS A 100 -7.47 -22.20 36.38
CA CYS A 100 -7.77 -23.46 35.74
C CYS A 100 -7.01 -24.63 36.39
N PRO A 101 -7.57 -25.85 36.33
CA PRO A 101 -6.82 -27.06 36.69
C PRO A 101 -5.52 -27.19 35.88
N PRO A 102 -4.54 -27.98 36.36
CA PRO A 102 -3.33 -28.27 35.58
C PRO A 102 -3.69 -28.84 34.19
N ASN A 103 -2.88 -28.49 33.18
CA ASN A 103 -3.10 -28.81 31.76
C ASN A 103 -4.36 -28.21 31.12
N HIS A 104 -4.93 -27.15 31.71
CA HIS A 104 -6.01 -26.37 31.12
C HIS A 104 -5.62 -24.89 31.00
N TYR A 105 -6.16 -24.23 29.98
CA TYR A 105 -5.99 -22.80 29.74
C TYR A 105 -7.34 -22.08 29.72
N ASN A 106 -7.30 -20.74 29.86
CA ASN A 106 -8.47 -19.87 29.80
C ASN A 106 -8.34 -18.98 28.56
N ASP A 107 -9.25 -19.14 27.60
CA ASP A 107 -9.20 -18.45 26.30
C ASP A 107 -9.45 -16.93 26.40
N MET A 108 -10.18 -16.48 27.43
CA MET A 108 -10.39 -15.07 27.71
C MET A 108 -9.19 -14.42 28.40
N ALA A 109 -8.57 -15.12 29.36
CA ALA A 109 -7.30 -14.71 29.95
C ALA A 109 -6.19 -14.65 28.88
N TYR A 110 -6.25 -15.56 27.92
CA TYR A 110 -5.33 -15.59 26.79
C TYR A 110 -5.41 -14.34 25.90
N LEU A 111 -6.58 -13.67 25.83
CA LEU A 111 -6.77 -12.42 25.10
C LEU A 111 -6.52 -11.16 25.95
N PHE A 112 -6.92 -11.13 27.22
CA PHE A 112 -6.82 -9.94 28.07
C PHE A 112 -5.53 -9.82 28.90
N LEU A 113 -4.90 -10.93 29.29
CA LEU A 113 -3.72 -10.94 30.16
C LEU A 113 -2.40 -11.12 29.41
N ASN A 114 -2.45 -11.24 28.08
CA ASN A 114 -1.28 -11.19 27.21
C ASN A 114 -1.01 -9.75 26.74
N THR A 115 0.15 -9.54 26.15
CA THR A 115 0.44 -8.27 25.48
C THR A 115 -0.53 -8.07 24.31
N ASN A 116 -0.86 -6.82 23.99
CA ASN A 116 -1.71 -6.50 22.84
C ASN A 116 -1.14 -7.07 21.53
N ASP A 117 0.19 -7.11 21.40
CA ASP A 117 0.85 -7.66 20.22
C ASP A 117 0.66 -9.17 20.12
N ASP A 118 0.80 -9.90 21.23
CA ASP A 118 0.52 -11.33 21.27
C ASP A 118 -0.95 -11.60 21.00
N ALA A 119 -1.87 -10.81 21.57
CA ALA A 119 -3.30 -10.92 21.31
C ALA A 119 -3.63 -10.71 19.81
N ILE A 120 -3.03 -9.72 19.15
CA ILE A 120 -3.18 -9.52 17.70
C ILE A 120 -2.62 -10.70 16.92
N ARG A 121 -1.37 -11.11 17.19
CA ARG A 121 -0.74 -12.25 16.49
C ARG A 121 -1.58 -13.51 16.63
N ASN A 122 -2.11 -13.75 17.81
CA ASN A 122 -2.95 -14.90 18.08
C ASN A 122 -4.28 -14.78 17.35
N LEU A 123 -4.94 -13.61 17.38
CA LEU A 123 -6.20 -13.34 16.68
C LEU A 123 -6.07 -13.51 15.15
N LEU A 124 -4.93 -13.12 14.58
CA LEU A 124 -4.65 -13.20 13.13
C LEU A 124 -4.04 -14.53 12.68
N SER A 125 -3.61 -15.39 13.61
CA SER A 125 -2.94 -16.65 13.28
C SER A 125 -3.91 -17.71 12.75
N THR A 126 -3.49 -18.39 11.68
CA THR A 126 -4.16 -19.56 11.10
C THR A 126 -4.04 -20.82 11.99
N SER A 127 -3.03 -20.86 12.87
CA SER A 127 -2.72 -22.03 13.72
C SER A 127 -3.69 -22.24 14.88
N THR A 128 -4.46 -21.22 15.25
CA THR A 128 -5.30 -21.21 16.46
C THR A 128 -6.80 -21.37 16.15
N SER A 129 -7.17 -21.95 15.00
CA SER A 129 -8.53 -21.91 14.43
C SER A 129 -9.67 -22.31 15.37
N LYS A 130 -9.45 -23.28 16.28
CA LYS A 130 -10.46 -23.79 17.24
C LYS A 130 -10.23 -23.43 18.70
N GLU A 131 -9.23 -22.59 19.00
CA GLU A 131 -8.80 -22.34 20.38
C GLU A 131 -9.70 -21.38 21.17
N PHE A 132 -10.54 -20.60 20.47
CA PHE A 132 -11.43 -19.61 21.07
C PHE A 132 -12.90 -19.98 20.87
N HIS A 133 -13.69 -19.86 21.93
CA HIS A 133 -15.15 -19.99 21.86
C HIS A 133 -15.80 -18.74 21.24
N LEU A 134 -16.97 -18.93 20.62
CA LEU A 134 -17.75 -17.83 20.02
C LEU A 134 -18.18 -16.81 21.08
N SER A 135 -18.57 -17.27 22.27
CA SER A 135 -18.93 -16.40 23.41
C SER A 135 -17.74 -15.54 23.85
N THR A 136 -16.55 -16.14 23.97
CA THR A 136 -15.32 -15.44 24.33
C THR A 136 -14.98 -14.33 23.32
N LEU A 137 -15.00 -14.64 22.02
CA LEU A 137 -14.71 -13.66 20.97
C LEU A 137 -15.72 -12.51 20.95
N PHE A 138 -17.00 -12.80 21.15
CA PHE A 138 -18.05 -11.78 21.21
C PHE A 138 -17.93 -10.87 22.44
N ILE A 139 -17.69 -11.45 23.61
CA ILE A 139 -17.49 -10.69 24.86
C ILE A 139 -16.22 -9.84 24.76
N PHE A 140 -15.12 -10.42 24.26
CA PHE A 140 -13.87 -9.70 24.03
C PHE A 140 -14.06 -8.52 23.07
N PHE A 141 -14.72 -8.74 21.93
CA PHE A 141 -15.04 -7.68 20.98
C PHE A 141 -15.84 -6.55 21.64
N CYS A 142 -16.95 -6.86 22.31
CA CYS A 142 -17.78 -5.86 22.97
C CYS A 142 -17.01 -5.08 24.05
N ALA A 143 -16.22 -5.77 24.86
CA ALA A 143 -15.43 -5.16 25.93
C ALA A 143 -14.34 -4.24 25.37
N VAL A 144 -13.51 -4.70 24.44
CA VAL A 144 -12.44 -3.88 23.82
C VAL A 144 -13.02 -2.71 23.05
N TYR A 145 -14.14 -2.90 22.35
CA TYR A 145 -14.80 -1.83 21.62
C TYR A 145 -15.36 -0.74 22.56
N CYS A 146 -16.07 -1.11 23.63
CA CYS A 146 -16.60 -0.17 24.63
C CYS A 146 -15.48 0.54 25.40
N LEU A 147 -14.45 -0.20 25.83
CA LEU A 147 -13.29 0.37 26.52
C LEU A 147 -12.50 1.29 25.59
N GLY A 148 -12.36 0.93 24.31
CA GLY A 148 -11.79 1.79 23.28
C GLY A 148 -12.53 3.12 23.20
N ILE A 149 -13.85 3.11 23.07
CA ILE A 149 -14.66 4.34 23.03
C ILE A 149 -14.44 5.23 24.26
N ILE A 150 -14.41 4.65 25.47
CA ILE A 150 -14.27 5.41 26.72
C ILE A 150 -12.85 5.95 26.90
N THR A 151 -11.85 5.21 26.45
CA THR A 151 -10.43 5.62 26.52
C THR A 151 -10.05 6.60 25.41
N TYR A 152 -10.91 6.84 24.42
CA TYR A 152 -10.64 7.85 23.39
C TYR A 152 -10.79 9.25 23.97
N GLY A 153 -9.70 10.03 23.92
CA GLY A 153 -9.72 11.41 24.37
C GLY A 153 -9.55 11.60 25.88
N ILE A 154 -9.06 10.60 26.61
CA ILE A 154 -8.52 10.90 27.93
C ILE A 154 -7.19 11.66 27.81
N ALA A 155 -6.86 12.47 28.81
CA ALA A 155 -5.70 13.36 28.79
C ALA A 155 -4.38 12.62 29.09
N ILE A 156 -4.05 11.60 28.29
CA ILE A 156 -2.79 10.85 28.35
C ILE A 156 -2.18 10.69 26.94
N PRO A 157 -0.86 10.51 26.83
CA PRO A 157 -0.25 10.13 25.56
C PRO A 157 -0.58 8.66 25.25
N SER A 158 -1.55 8.42 24.36
CA SER A 158 -1.94 7.07 23.93
C SER A 158 -2.15 6.97 22.42
N GLY A 159 -1.98 5.77 21.89
CA GLY A 159 -2.24 5.44 20.49
C GLY A 159 -3.64 4.86 20.28
N LEU A 160 -4.31 5.26 19.20
CA LEU A 160 -5.65 4.78 18.85
C LEU A 160 -5.63 3.54 17.93
N PHE A 161 -4.46 3.16 17.40
CA PHE A 161 -4.35 2.14 16.34
C PHE A 161 -4.55 0.72 16.84
N ILE A 162 -3.86 0.34 17.92
CA ILE A 162 -3.87 -1.00 18.49
C ILE A 162 -5.26 -1.43 19.00
N PRO A 163 -6.01 -0.61 19.77
CA PRO A 163 -7.35 -1.00 20.23
C PRO A 163 -8.34 -1.23 19.08
N VAL A 164 -8.24 -0.46 17.98
CA VAL A 164 -9.08 -0.63 16.79
C VAL A 164 -8.73 -1.92 16.06
N ILE A 165 -7.45 -2.26 15.94
CA ILE A 165 -7.01 -3.56 15.38
C ILE A 165 -7.57 -4.70 16.22
N LEU A 166 -7.42 -4.66 17.55
CA LEU A 166 -7.90 -5.72 18.43
C LEU A 166 -9.41 -5.92 18.35
N ALA A 167 -10.18 -4.82 18.38
CA ALA A 167 -11.64 -4.88 18.21
C ALA A 167 -12.01 -5.45 16.83
N GLY A 168 -11.39 -4.95 15.76
CA GLY A 168 -11.65 -5.43 14.40
C GLY A 168 -11.22 -6.89 14.19
N ALA A 169 -10.09 -7.31 14.73
CA ALA A 169 -9.61 -8.68 14.65
C ALA A 169 -10.48 -9.64 15.46
N GLY A 170 -10.91 -9.25 16.66
CA GLY A 170 -11.88 -10.01 17.46
C GLY A 170 -13.23 -10.15 16.74
N TYR A 171 -13.73 -9.07 16.15
CA TYR A 171 -14.95 -9.07 15.33
C TYR A 171 -14.83 -9.98 14.10
N GLY A 172 -13.77 -9.78 13.31
CA GLY A 172 -13.51 -10.56 12.11
C GLY A 172 -13.37 -12.03 12.42
N ARG A 173 -12.65 -12.39 13.48
CA ARG A 173 -12.49 -13.76 13.95
C ARG A 173 -13.82 -14.37 14.42
N PHE A 174 -14.64 -13.62 15.15
CA PHE A 174 -15.99 -14.03 15.54
C PHE A 174 -16.84 -14.39 14.31
N VAL A 175 -16.82 -13.52 13.29
CA VAL A 175 -17.52 -13.77 12.03
C VAL A 175 -16.93 -15.00 11.32
N GLY A 176 -15.61 -15.12 11.24
CA GLY A 176 -14.94 -16.28 10.64
C GLY A 176 -15.35 -17.61 11.29
N ARG A 177 -15.47 -17.66 12.64
CA ARG A 177 -15.95 -18.85 13.36
C ARG A 177 -17.43 -19.16 13.11
N LEU A 178 -18.26 -18.13 12.92
CA LEU A 178 -19.68 -18.31 12.60
C LEU A 178 -19.87 -18.90 11.19
N PHE A 179 -19.03 -18.49 10.24
CA PHE A 179 -19.09 -18.93 8.84
C PHE A 179 -18.19 -20.14 8.53
N GLU A 180 -17.38 -20.64 9.47
CA GLU A 180 -16.56 -21.85 9.31
C GLU A 180 -17.36 -23.09 8.85
N PRO A 181 -18.60 -23.36 9.30
CA PRO A 181 -19.37 -24.50 8.80
C PRO A 181 -19.79 -24.37 7.33
N ILE A 182 -19.89 -23.12 6.84
CA ILE A 182 -20.36 -22.76 5.49
C ILE A 182 -19.17 -22.56 4.54
N THR A 183 -18.05 -22.08 5.07
CA THR A 183 -16.86 -21.68 4.35
C THR A 183 -15.67 -22.49 4.83
N LYS A 184 -14.96 -23.18 3.94
CA LYS A 184 -13.68 -23.82 4.26
C LYS A 184 -12.51 -22.81 4.33
N LEU A 185 -12.82 -21.55 4.67
CA LEU A 185 -11.87 -20.44 4.67
C LEU A 185 -11.21 -20.32 6.06
N ASP A 186 -9.97 -19.86 6.06
CA ASP A 186 -9.20 -19.69 7.29
C ASP A 186 -9.80 -18.58 8.19
N VAL A 187 -9.92 -18.88 9.49
CA VAL A 187 -10.53 -17.97 10.48
C VAL A 187 -9.64 -16.75 10.76
N GLY A 188 -8.31 -16.90 10.68
CA GLY A 188 -7.34 -15.82 10.84
C GLY A 188 -7.42 -14.78 9.72
N LEU A 189 -7.70 -15.22 8.48
CA LEU A 189 -8.00 -14.32 7.36
C LEU A 189 -9.18 -13.40 7.70
N PHE A 190 -10.27 -13.94 8.26
CA PHE A 190 -11.40 -13.12 8.67
C PHE A 190 -11.04 -12.13 9.79
N GLY A 191 -10.15 -12.51 10.70
CA GLY A 191 -9.57 -11.60 11.69
C GLY A 191 -8.85 -10.40 11.03
N LEU A 192 -8.01 -10.67 10.01
CA LEU A 192 -7.32 -9.61 9.27
C LEU A 192 -8.30 -8.68 8.55
N LEU A 193 -9.31 -9.23 7.88
CA LEU A 193 -10.32 -8.44 7.17
C LEU A 193 -11.18 -7.62 8.13
N GLY A 194 -11.50 -8.16 9.31
CA GLY A 194 -12.18 -7.41 10.37
C GLY A 194 -11.34 -6.24 10.90
N ALA A 195 -10.05 -6.46 11.12
CA ALA A 195 -9.11 -5.40 11.52
C ALA A 195 -9.03 -4.30 10.45
N ALA A 196 -8.92 -4.68 9.17
CA ALA A 196 -8.95 -3.75 8.04
C ALA A 196 -10.26 -2.96 7.99
N SER A 197 -11.41 -3.63 8.13
CA SER A 197 -12.72 -2.97 8.12
C SER A 197 -12.83 -1.90 9.20
N PHE A 198 -12.48 -2.22 10.45
CA PHE A 198 -12.57 -1.27 11.56
C PHE A 198 -11.62 -0.09 11.39
N LEU A 199 -10.37 -0.34 10.98
CA LEU A 199 -9.39 0.71 10.72
C LEU A 199 -9.83 1.64 9.57
N GLY A 200 -10.34 1.09 8.46
CA GLY A 200 -10.87 1.87 7.34
C GLY A 200 -12.11 2.69 7.72
N GLY A 201 -12.97 2.14 8.57
CA GLY A 201 -14.21 2.78 9.02
C GLY A 201 -13.98 3.90 10.05
N THR A 202 -13.05 3.71 10.99
CA THR A 202 -12.77 4.68 12.06
C THR A 202 -11.75 5.74 11.62
N MET A 203 -10.65 5.33 10.98
CA MET A 203 -9.51 6.23 10.68
C MET A 203 -9.54 6.80 9.26
N ARG A 204 -10.31 6.22 8.33
CA ARG A 204 -10.40 6.65 6.91
C ARG A 204 -9.09 6.59 6.12
N MET A 205 -8.08 5.91 6.65
CA MET A 205 -6.80 5.69 5.96
C MET A 205 -6.90 4.46 5.06
N THR A 206 -6.46 4.58 3.80
CA THR A 206 -6.55 3.51 2.80
C THR A 206 -5.18 2.97 2.42
N VAL A 207 -4.37 3.74 1.66
CA VAL A 207 -3.11 3.27 1.08
C VAL A 207 -2.09 2.88 2.15
N SER A 208 -1.79 3.78 3.09
CA SER A 208 -0.84 3.50 4.17
C SER A 208 -1.30 2.32 5.04
N LEU A 209 -2.61 2.16 5.21
CA LEU A 209 -3.15 1.07 6.03
C LEU A 209 -3.09 -0.28 5.32
N CYS A 210 -3.27 -0.30 3.99
CA CYS A 210 -3.00 -1.47 3.18
C CYS A 210 -1.54 -1.90 3.32
N VAL A 211 -0.61 -0.96 3.24
CA VAL A 211 0.84 -1.24 3.38
C VAL A 211 1.16 -1.76 4.78
N ILE A 212 0.65 -1.12 5.84
CA ILE A 212 0.87 -1.59 7.22
C ILE A 212 0.34 -3.02 7.41
N LEU A 213 -0.90 -3.30 6.97
CA LEU A 213 -1.48 -4.64 7.11
C LEU A 213 -0.74 -5.67 6.25
N LEU A 214 -0.23 -5.28 5.10
CA LEU A 214 0.60 -6.12 4.23
C LEU A 214 1.97 -6.43 4.82
N GLU A 215 2.62 -5.44 5.43
CA GLU A 215 3.91 -5.64 6.11
C GLU A 215 3.74 -6.55 7.33
N LEU A 216 2.60 -6.46 8.02
CA LEU A 216 2.27 -7.33 9.16
C LEU A 216 1.95 -8.78 8.73
N THR A 217 1.34 -8.98 7.57
CA THR A 217 0.99 -10.32 7.05
C THR A 217 2.09 -10.94 6.23
N ASN A 218 2.96 -10.11 5.64
CA ASN A 218 3.98 -10.49 4.66
C ASN A 218 3.39 -11.28 3.47
N ASP A 219 2.13 -11.03 3.12
CA ASP A 219 1.41 -11.70 2.04
C ASP A 219 0.79 -10.69 1.07
N LEU A 220 1.44 -10.53 -0.08
CA LEU A 220 1.02 -9.62 -1.15
C LEU A 220 -0.32 -10.05 -1.79
N LEU A 221 -0.70 -11.33 -1.72
CA LEU A 221 -1.92 -11.85 -2.33
C LEU A 221 -3.18 -11.40 -1.57
N MET A 222 -3.04 -11.03 -0.30
CA MET A 222 -4.14 -10.48 0.50
C MET A 222 -4.45 -9.01 0.18
N LEU A 223 -3.56 -8.30 -0.54
CA LEU A 223 -3.68 -6.87 -0.80
C LEU A 223 -4.98 -6.47 -1.52
N PRO A 224 -5.42 -7.13 -2.61
CA PRO A 224 -6.66 -6.74 -3.29
C PRO A 224 -7.89 -6.90 -2.39
N LEU A 225 -7.91 -7.94 -1.55
CA LEU A 225 -9.01 -8.22 -0.63
C LEU A 225 -9.05 -7.21 0.52
N VAL A 226 -7.90 -6.93 1.13
CA VAL A 226 -7.75 -5.90 2.18
C VAL A 226 -8.10 -4.52 1.63
N LEU A 227 -7.63 -4.17 0.43
CA LEU A 227 -7.95 -2.89 -0.22
C LEU A 227 -9.45 -2.75 -0.50
N LEU A 228 -10.09 -3.81 -1.01
CA LEU A 228 -11.53 -3.83 -1.24
C LEU A 228 -12.31 -3.57 0.06
N VAL A 229 -11.97 -4.28 1.15
CA VAL A 229 -12.57 -4.10 2.47
C VAL A 229 -12.35 -2.68 2.98
N LEU A 230 -11.14 -2.13 2.81
CA LEU A 230 -10.85 -0.76 3.25
C LEU A 230 -11.66 0.28 2.49
N LEU A 231 -11.78 0.14 1.17
CA LEU A 231 -12.56 1.06 0.34
C LEU A 231 -14.05 1.01 0.67
N ILE A 232 -14.62 -0.19 0.84
CA ILE A 232 -16.03 -0.36 1.22
C ILE A 232 -16.26 0.24 2.61
N SER A 233 -15.43 -0.10 3.61
CA SER A 233 -15.60 0.39 4.99
C SER A 233 -15.42 1.91 5.09
N LYS A 234 -14.43 2.46 4.38
CA LYS A 234 -14.23 3.90 4.27
C LYS A 234 -15.46 4.57 3.68
N THR A 235 -15.96 4.07 2.55
CA THR A 235 -17.13 4.64 1.86
C THR A 235 -18.34 4.65 2.78
N ILE A 236 -18.60 3.54 3.46
CA ILE A 236 -19.75 3.39 4.36
C ILE A 236 -19.66 4.39 5.48
N GLY A 237 -18.55 4.45 6.19
CA GLY A 237 -18.51 5.39 7.29
C GLY A 237 -18.48 6.86 6.80
N ASP A 238 -17.92 7.19 5.61
CA ASP A 238 -17.95 8.56 5.08
C ASP A 238 -19.41 9.03 4.86
N MET A 239 -20.35 8.08 4.68
CA MET A 239 -21.78 8.37 4.64
C MET A 239 -22.32 8.82 6.00
N PHE A 240 -21.78 8.32 7.10
CA PHE A 240 -22.21 8.66 8.46
C PHE A 240 -21.45 9.88 8.99
N ASN A 241 -20.12 9.77 9.15
CA ASN A 241 -19.29 10.72 9.89
C ASN A 241 -17.86 10.84 9.33
N HIS A 242 -17.17 11.95 9.65
CA HIS A 242 -15.74 12.15 9.35
C HIS A 242 -14.85 11.17 10.13
N GLY A 243 -13.60 10.97 9.70
CA GLY A 243 -12.64 10.16 10.47
C GLY A 243 -12.38 10.72 11.86
N VAL A 244 -11.99 9.86 12.80
CA VAL A 244 -11.72 10.26 14.20
C VAL A 244 -10.65 11.35 14.29
N TYR A 245 -9.57 11.25 13.50
CA TYR A 245 -8.52 12.27 13.48
C TYR A 245 -9.02 13.63 12.97
N ASP A 246 -9.81 13.65 11.89
CA ASP A 246 -10.39 14.88 11.35
C ASP A 246 -11.31 15.57 12.39
N GLN A 247 -12.05 14.78 13.15
CA GLN A 247 -12.93 15.28 14.21
C GLN A 247 -12.13 15.86 15.38
N ILE A 248 -11.08 15.17 15.83
CA ILE A 248 -10.20 15.68 16.91
C ILE A 248 -9.56 17.01 16.50
N VAL A 249 -9.07 17.11 15.25
CA VAL A 249 -8.50 18.36 14.71
C VAL A 249 -9.52 19.50 14.73
N LYS A 250 -10.76 19.22 14.29
CA LYS A 250 -11.87 20.19 14.32
C LYS A 250 -12.27 20.60 15.74
N LEU A 251 -12.33 19.65 16.68
CA LEU A 251 -12.67 19.93 18.08
C LEU A 251 -11.58 20.74 18.79
N LYS A 252 -10.31 20.52 18.45
CA LYS A 252 -9.18 21.34 18.95
C LYS A 252 -9.11 22.73 18.29
N GLY A 253 -9.95 23.02 17.30
CA GLY A 253 -9.93 24.30 16.58
C GLY A 253 -8.65 24.53 15.79
N LEU A 254 -7.94 23.46 15.40
CA LEU A 254 -6.70 23.59 14.64
C LEU A 254 -7.02 23.93 13.17
N PRO A 255 -6.36 24.95 12.57
CA PRO A 255 -6.59 25.33 11.18
C PRO A 255 -5.98 24.26 10.26
N TYR A 256 -6.80 23.30 9.84
CA TYR A 256 -6.41 22.23 8.91
C TYR A 256 -7.01 22.47 7.53
N MET A 257 -6.16 22.50 6.52
CA MET A 257 -6.57 22.61 5.14
C MET A 257 -6.74 21.21 4.56
N GLU A 258 -7.78 20.97 3.78
CA GLU A 258 -7.99 19.69 3.08
C GLU A 258 -7.13 19.59 1.82
N ALA A 259 -6.90 18.37 1.32
CA ALA A 259 -6.13 18.14 0.10
C ALA A 259 -6.87 18.59 -1.18
N HIS A 260 -8.19 18.52 -1.17
CA HIS A 260 -9.04 18.95 -2.27
C HIS A 260 -9.71 20.30 -1.96
N ALA A 261 -9.89 21.13 -2.98
CA ALA A 261 -10.78 22.28 -2.86
C ALA A 261 -12.25 21.80 -2.81
N GLU A 262 -13.02 22.36 -1.90
CA GLU A 262 -14.46 22.10 -1.83
C GLU A 262 -15.16 22.60 -3.11
N PRO A 263 -16.21 21.92 -3.61
CA PRO A 263 -16.84 22.27 -4.89
C PRO A 263 -17.31 23.73 -4.99
N TYR A 264 -17.79 24.32 -3.88
CA TYR A 264 -18.25 25.71 -3.85
C TYR A 264 -17.13 26.73 -4.03
N MET A 265 -15.87 26.37 -3.69
CA MET A 265 -14.70 27.26 -3.84
C MET A 265 -14.39 27.57 -5.32
N LYS A 266 -15.00 26.83 -6.25
CA LYS A 266 -14.90 27.13 -7.69
C LYS A 266 -15.70 28.37 -8.09
N HIS A 267 -16.74 28.71 -7.33
CA HIS A 267 -17.63 29.85 -7.59
C HIS A 267 -17.21 31.11 -6.83
N LEU A 268 -16.24 31.00 -5.92
CA LEU A 268 -15.65 32.13 -5.22
C LEU A 268 -14.36 32.54 -5.91
N VAL A 269 -14.08 33.83 -5.92
CA VAL A 269 -12.81 34.38 -6.38
C VAL A 269 -11.96 34.79 -5.18
N ALA A 270 -10.65 34.92 -5.38
CA ALA A 270 -9.72 35.24 -4.31
C ALA A 270 -10.14 36.52 -3.54
N ARG A 271 -10.66 37.53 -4.25
CA ARG A 271 -11.19 38.78 -3.66
C ARG A 271 -12.29 38.62 -2.61
N ASP A 272 -13.02 37.51 -2.60
CA ASP A 272 -14.21 37.36 -1.77
C ASP A 272 -13.89 37.00 -0.29
N ILE A 273 -12.61 36.79 0.07
CA ILE A 273 -12.20 36.12 1.33
C ILE A 273 -11.30 37.01 2.20
N PHE A 274 -11.06 38.25 1.77
CA PHE A 274 -10.13 39.13 2.47
C PHE A 274 -10.75 39.75 3.72
N SER A 275 -9.90 39.89 4.75
CA SER A 275 -10.26 40.47 6.03
C SER A 275 -9.60 41.82 6.23
N GLY A 276 -10.43 42.85 6.36
CA GLY A 276 -10.07 44.14 6.93
C GLY A 276 -9.02 44.97 6.17
N PRO A 277 -8.74 46.20 6.64
CA PRO A 277 -7.66 47.02 6.13
C PRO A 277 -6.32 46.34 6.45
N LEU A 278 -5.57 45.99 5.41
CA LEU A 278 -4.24 45.40 5.55
C LEU A 278 -3.24 46.45 6.03
N ILE A 279 -2.34 46.05 6.92
CA ILE A 279 -1.16 46.85 7.24
C ILE A 279 -0.05 46.52 6.24
N THR A 280 0.37 47.53 5.50
CA THR A 280 1.49 47.49 4.56
C THR A 280 2.57 48.46 5.01
N PHE A 281 3.79 48.23 4.53
CA PHE A 281 4.91 49.15 4.74
C PHE A 281 5.40 49.70 3.41
N SER A 282 5.92 50.92 3.44
CA SER A 282 6.75 51.46 2.37
C SER A 282 8.08 50.73 2.29
N GLY A 283 8.75 50.69 1.13
CA GLY A 283 10.12 50.14 1.04
C GLY A 283 11.11 50.86 1.96
N VAL A 284 10.97 52.19 2.09
CA VAL A 284 11.62 52.98 3.15
C VAL A 284 10.54 53.51 4.10
N GLU A 285 10.48 52.92 5.29
CA GLU A 285 9.39 53.10 6.26
C GLU A 285 9.89 53.70 7.58
N LYS A 286 9.00 54.43 8.27
CA LYS A 286 9.30 55.04 9.56
C LYS A 286 9.36 53.98 10.67
N VAL A 287 10.37 54.04 11.53
CA VAL A 287 10.55 53.08 12.64
C VAL A 287 9.33 53.07 13.56
N GLY A 288 8.78 54.25 13.88
CA GLY A 288 7.56 54.38 14.70
C GLY A 288 6.35 53.65 14.10
N ASN A 289 6.18 53.67 12.78
CA ASN A 289 5.06 53.00 12.09
C ASN A 289 5.19 51.47 12.20
N ILE A 290 6.40 50.95 11.98
CA ILE A 290 6.69 49.51 12.13
C ILE A 290 6.43 49.08 13.57
N LEU A 291 6.96 49.82 14.55
CA LEU A 291 6.79 49.49 15.96
C LEU A 291 5.32 49.55 16.39
N HIS A 292 4.58 50.55 15.90
CA HIS A 292 3.14 50.67 16.13
C HIS A 292 2.39 49.45 15.59
N ALA A 293 2.62 49.08 14.33
CA ALA A 293 2.00 47.91 13.70
C ALA A 293 2.37 46.59 14.43
N LEU A 294 3.60 46.46 14.90
CA LEU A 294 4.06 45.30 15.66
C LEU A 294 3.41 45.22 17.06
N LYS A 295 3.07 46.35 17.67
CA LYS A 295 2.36 46.43 18.96
C LYS A 295 0.85 46.21 18.82
N THR A 296 0.24 46.75 17.77
CA THR A 296 -1.22 46.71 17.57
C THR A 296 -1.71 45.44 16.88
N THR A 297 -0.86 44.75 16.10
CA THR A 297 -1.27 43.55 15.37
C THR A 297 -0.45 42.30 15.70
N GLY A 298 -1.13 41.15 15.62
CA GLY A 298 -0.52 39.82 15.68
C GLY A 298 -0.07 39.28 14.32
N HIS A 299 0.02 40.12 13.28
CA HIS A 299 0.40 39.68 11.94
C HIS A 299 1.88 39.27 11.89
N ASN A 300 2.16 38.25 11.07
CA ASN A 300 3.49 37.65 10.95
C ASN A 300 4.17 37.94 9.60
N GLY A 301 3.47 38.57 8.67
CA GLY A 301 3.97 38.96 7.37
C GLY A 301 3.26 40.22 6.90
N PHE A 302 4.02 41.14 6.30
CA PHE A 302 3.57 42.46 5.88
C PHE A 302 4.04 42.68 4.44
N PRO A 303 3.16 43.06 3.51
CA PRO A 303 3.59 43.45 2.18
C PRO A 303 4.35 44.77 2.22
N VAL A 304 5.38 44.85 1.38
CA VAL A 304 6.16 46.06 1.15
C VAL A 304 5.79 46.62 -0.21
N ILE A 305 5.35 47.86 -0.25
CA ILE A 305 4.86 48.54 -1.45
C ILE A 305 5.66 49.83 -1.61
N ASP A 306 6.20 50.06 -2.80
CA ASP A 306 6.85 51.32 -3.12
C ASP A 306 5.90 52.28 -3.81
N GLU A 307 6.00 53.54 -3.42
CA GLU A 307 5.30 54.67 -3.99
C GLU A 307 6.30 55.79 -4.29
N SER A 308 5.83 56.91 -4.85
CA SER A 308 6.68 58.07 -5.14
C SER A 308 7.47 58.52 -3.88
N PRO A 309 8.78 58.78 -3.98
CA PRO A 309 9.61 59.00 -5.19
C PRO A 309 10.31 57.75 -5.77
N PHE A 310 10.12 56.56 -5.20
CA PHE A 310 10.87 55.36 -5.61
C PHE A 310 10.22 54.61 -6.78
N ALA A 311 8.90 54.75 -6.95
CA ALA A 311 8.15 54.22 -8.08
C ALA A 311 7.12 55.24 -8.59
N ASP A 312 6.90 55.25 -9.91
CA ASP A 312 5.89 56.12 -10.57
C ASP A 312 4.44 55.71 -10.24
N SER A 313 4.26 54.45 -9.83
CA SER A 313 2.98 53.88 -9.41
C SER A 313 3.17 52.89 -8.25
N PRO A 314 2.16 52.67 -7.39
CA PRO A 314 2.28 51.71 -6.29
C PRO A 314 2.67 50.30 -6.77
N GLU A 315 3.86 49.83 -6.43
CA GLU A 315 4.40 48.53 -6.84
C GLU A 315 4.68 47.63 -5.65
N LEU A 316 4.26 46.36 -5.73
CA LEU A 316 4.54 45.37 -4.70
C LEU A 316 6.02 44.95 -4.78
N CYS A 317 6.83 45.46 -3.87
CA CYS A 317 8.24 45.08 -3.74
C CYS A 317 8.41 43.67 -3.18
N GLY A 318 7.51 43.26 -2.27
CA GLY A 318 7.54 41.90 -1.75
C GLY A 318 6.82 41.71 -0.41
N LEU A 319 7.28 40.72 0.36
CA LEU A 319 6.74 40.41 1.69
C LEU A 319 7.86 40.33 2.75
N VAL A 320 7.73 41.11 3.81
CA VAL A 320 8.63 41.09 4.97
C VAL A 320 7.98 40.36 6.14
N LEU A 321 8.75 39.57 6.88
CA LEU A 321 8.26 38.83 8.04
C LEU A 321 8.46 39.63 9.33
N ARG A 322 7.54 39.44 10.29
CA ARG A 322 7.64 40.02 11.64
C ARG A 322 8.99 39.72 12.30
N SER A 323 9.48 38.48 12.18
CA SER A 323 10.76 38.08 12.75
C SER A 323 11.95 38.81 12.13
N HIS A 324 11.90 39.12 10.83
CA HIS A 324 12.97 39.88 10.16
C HIS A 324 12.95 41.34 10.59
N LEU A 325 11.77 41.93 10.75
CA LEU A 325 11.62 43.30 11.28
C LEU A 325 12.20 43.43 12.69
N LEU A 326 11.94 42.46 13.57
CA LEU A 326 12.50 42.48 14.93
C LEU A 326 14.03 42.41 14.94
N VAL A 327 14.63 41.60 14.08
CA VAL A 327 16.10 41.52 13.93
C VAL A 327 16.66 42.84 13.38
N LEU A 328 16.00 43.42 12.37
CA LEU A 328 16.41 44.68 11.76
C LEU A 328 16.34 45.85 12.76
N LEU A 329 15.23 45.97 13.50
CA LEU A 329 15.04 46.98 14.53
C LEU A 329 16.06 46.84 15.67
N LYS A 330 16.42 45.60 16.05
CA LYS A 330 17.47 45.34 17.04
C LYS A 330 18.85 45.78 16.56
N GLY A 331 19.10 45.71 15.24
CA GLY A 331 20.35 46.16 14.62
C GLY A 331 20.51 47.68 14.56
N LYS A 332 19.45 48.46 14.80
CA LYS A 332 19.44 49.94 14.84
C LYS A 332 20.07 50.62 13.60
N ILE A 333 19.84 50.07 12.41
CA ILE A 333 20.33 50.65 11.15
C ILE A 333 19.28 51.64 10.63
N PHE A 334 19.28 52.85 11.17
CA PHE A 334 18.29 53.89 10.86
C PHE A 334 18.92 55.10 10.15
N SER A 335 18.14 55.78 9.32
CA SER A 335 18.50 57.00 8.61
C SER A 335 17.52 58.13 8.94
N ARG A 336 18.01 59.37 9.05
CA ARG A 336 17.14 60.55 9.24
C ARG A 336 16.40 60.92 7.96
N ASP A 337 16.99 60.64 6.80
CA ASP A 337 16.42 60.90 5.50
C ASP A 337 15.80 59.63 4.91
N ARG A 338 14.76 59.80 4.07
CA ARG A 338 14.10 58.71 3.34
C ARG A 338 14.97 58.27 2.16
N VAL A 339 16.04 57.52 2.42
CA VAL A 339 17.02 57.04 1.44
C VAL A 339 17.16 55.52 1.47
N LEU A 340 17.59 54.95 0.34
CA LEU A 340 17.92 53.53 0.23
C LEU A 340 19.27 53.26 0.93
N ALA A 341 19.31 52.25 1.80
CA ALA A 341 20.49 51.90 2.58
C ALA A 341 21.54 51.10 1.77
N GLY A 342 21.18 50.63 0.57
CA GLY A 342 22.05 49.82 -0.29
C GLY A 342 22.51 48.53 0.40
N ASP A 343 23.80 48.18 0.26
CA ASP A 343 24.37 46.95 0.83
C ASP A 343 24.68 47.05 2.35
N GLU A 344 24.46 48.19 3.00
CA GLU A 344 24.90 48.40 4.39
C GLU A 344 24.20 47.48 5.39
N VAL A 345 22.92 47.20 5.17
CA VAL A 345 22.12 46.27 5.98
C VAL A 345 22.67 44.84 5.88
N VAL A 346 23.00 44.41 4.66
CA VAL A 346 23.52 43.05 4.38
C VAL A 346 24.94 42.86 4.90
N ARG A 347 25.74 43.94 4.98
CA ARG A 347 27.10 43.89 5.54
C ARG A 347 27.11 43.82 7.06
N ARG A 348 26.15 44.44 7.74
CA ARG A 348 26.10 44.50 9.22
C ARG A 348 25.28 43.38 9.85
N ILE A 349 24.28 42.84 9.16
CA ILE A 349 23.44 41.74 9.66
C ILE A 349 23.65 40.53 8.76
N SER A 350 24.15 39.45 9.35
CA SER A 350 24.40 38.23 8.59
C SER A 350 23.08 37.50 8.27
N GLY A 351 23.06 36.74 7.18
CA GLY A 351 21.92 35.88 6.86
C GLY A 351 21.56 34.89 7.99
N PHE A 352 22.52 34.57 8.87
CA PHE A 352 22.31 33.68 10.02
C PHE A 352 21.50 34.35 11.15
N ASP A 353 21.55 35.67 11.27
CA ASP A 353 20.78 36.42 12.27
C ASP A 353 19.27 36.40 11.98
N PHE A 354 18.90 36.18 10.71
CA PHE A 354 17.52 35.98 10.27
C PHE A 354 17.06 34.52 10.36
N ALA A 355 17.96 33.58 10.71
CA ALA A 355 17.60 32.18 10.84
C ALA A 355 16.60 31.96 11.97
N LYS A 356 15.65 31.05 11.75
CA LYS A 356 14.61 30.73 12.72
C LYS A 356 15.22 30.05 13.94
N THR A 357 15.43 30.81 15.00
CA THR A 357 15.82 30.26 16.31
C THR A 357 14.68 29.38 16.86
N GLY A 358 15.05 28.34 17.61
CA GLY A 358 14.07 27.39 18.17
C GLY A 358 12.97 28.07 19.00
N PRO A 359 11.89 27.35 19.35
CA PRO A 359 10.75 27.90 20.08
C PRO A 359 11.20 28.69 21.33
N GLY A 360 10.82 29.97 21.40
CA GLY A 360 11.13 30.85 22.53
C GLY A 360 12.53 31.50 22.53
N LYS A 361 13.39 31.26 21.52
CA LYS A 361 14.75 31.82 21.42
C LYS A 361 14.89 32.96 20.38
N GLY A 362 13.80 33.41 19.77
CA GLY A 362 13.80 34.55 18.84
C GLY A 362 13.74 35.88 19.56
N VAL A 363 14.23 36.94 18.91
CA VAL A 363 14.09 38.33 19.37
C VAL A 363 12.61 38.62 19.56
N LYS A 364 12.24 39.12 20.73
CA LYS A 364 10.88 39.55 21.05
C LYS A 364 10.77 41.06 20.95
N LEU A 365 9.53 41.54 20.90
CA LEU A 365 9.23 42.98 20.92
C LEU A 365 9.71 43.64 22.21
N GLU A 366 9.73 42.89 23.31
CA GLU A 366 10.22 43.31 24.64
C GLU A 366 11.74 43.53 24.68
N ASP A 367 12.49 42.91 23.76
CA ASP A 367 13.96 43.00 23.72
C ASP A 367 14.44 44.24 22.93
N LEU A 368 13.52 45.04 22.40
CA LEU A 368 13.82 46.23 21.60
C LEU A 368 13.83 47.47 22.49
N ASP A 369 14.99 48.12 22.55
CA ASP A 369 15.17 49.41 23.21
C ASP A 369 15.30 50.51 22.15
N ILE A 370 14.19 51.17 21.80
CA ILE A 370 14.13 52.20 20.76
C ILE A 370 13.72 53.53 21.41
N GLU A 371 14.58 54.54 21.24
CA GLU A 371 14.37 55.89 21.77
C GLU A 371 13.33 56.66 20.95
N ASP A 372 12.70 57.69 21.55
CA ASP A 372 11.69 58.52 20.87
C ASP A 372 12.27 59.22 19.61
N GLU A 373 13.55 59.58 19.64
CA GLU A 373 14.25 60.15 18.47
C GLU A 373 14.42 59.13 17.33
N GLU A 374 14.66 57.86 17.67
CA GLU A 374 14.80 56.76 16.70
C GLU A 374 13.45 56.40 16.07
N MET A 375 12.32 56.61 16.77
CA MET A 375 10.98 56.40 16.20
C MET A 375 10.68 57.34 15.03
N GLU A 376 11.33 58.51 15.02
CA GLU A 376 11.21 59.51 13.96
C GLU A 376 12.09 59.22 12.74
N MET A 377 12.99 58.24 12.83
CA MET A 377 13.89 57.84 11.73
C MET A 377 13.25 56.83 10.77
N TYR A 378 13.92 56.61 9.64
CA TYR A 378 13.54 55.70 8.57
C TYR A 378 14.43 54.47 8.51
N VAL A 379 13.88 53.36 8.03
CA VAL A 379 14.59 52.11 7.78
C VAL A 379 14.25 51.58 6.39
N ASP A 380 15.27 51.08 5.69
CA ASP A 380 15.14 50.45 4.38
C ASP A 380 14.81 48.95 4.54
N LEU A 381 13.65 48.54 4.03
CA LEU A 381 13.15 47.17 4.09
C LEU A 381 13.53 46.34 2.86
N HIS A 382 14.00 46.94 1.76
CA HIS A 382 14.35 46.21 0.53
C HIS A 382 15.30 45.04 0.75
N PRO A 383 16.39 45.17 1.54
CA PRO A 383 17.39 44.10 1.67
C PRO A 383 16.87 42.84 2.37
N ILE A 384 15.80 42.95 3.17
CA ILE A 384 15.25 41.85 3.99
C ILE A 384 13.89 41.34 3.47
N THR A 385 13.36 41.99 2.45
CA THR A 385 12.06 41.68 1.87
C THR A 385 12.21 40.52 0.89
N ASN A 386 11.31 39.54 0.96
CA ASN A 386 11.23 38.54 -0.10
C ASN A 386 10.68 39.20 -1.35
N ALA A 387 11.56 39.48 -2.32
CA ALA A 387 11.23 40.15 -3.58
C ALA A 387 10.35 39.32 -4.52
N SER A 388 10.21 38.02 -4.29
CA SER A 388 9.40 37.12 -5.10
C SER A 388 8.38 36.36 -4.25
N PRO A 389 7.43 37.03 -3.58
CA PRO A 389 6.34 36.34 -2.91
C PRO A 389 5.43 35.68 -3.96
N TYR A 390 4.84 34.54 -3.63
CA TYR A 390 3.84 33.95 -4.51
C TYR A 390 2.60 34.85 -4.56
N THR A 391 2.30 35.32 -5.77
CA THR A 391 1.15 36.18 -6.05
C THR A 391 0.07 35.43 -6.84
N VAL A 392 -1.19 35.77 -6.60
CA VAL A 392 -2.32 35.35 -7.43
C VAL A 392 -3.15 36.57 -7.82
N VAL A 393 -3.78 36.54 -8.99
CA VAL A 393 -4.68 37.62 -9.39
C VAL A 393 -6.00 37.54 -8.60
N GLU A 394 -6.58 38.69 -8.27
CA GLU A 394 -7.83 38.81 -7.49
C GLU A 394 -9.03 38.05 -8.10
N THR A 395 -9.00 37.87 -9.43
CA THR A 395 -10.02 37.16 -10.21
C THR A 395 -9.79 35.65 -10.30
N MET A 396 -8.68 35.13 -9.73
CA MET A 396 -8.43 33.70 -9.68
C MET A 396 -9.48 33.02 -8.79
N SER A 397 -9.99 31.86 -9.24
CA SER A 397 -10.89 31.05 -8.42
C SER A 397 -10.22 30.66 -7.10
N LEU A 398 -10.96 30.75 -5.99
CA LEU A 398 -10.48 30.33 -4.67
C LEU A 398 -9.98 28.88 -4.68
N ALA A 399 -10.68 27.98 -5.38
CA ALA A 399 -10.26 26.58 -5.49
C ALA A 399 -8.81 26.44 -5.97
N LYS A 400 -8.40 27.22 -6.97
CA LYS A 400 -7.04 27.23 -7.52
C LYS A 400 -6.04 27.87 -6.53
N ALA A 401 -6.41 28.97 -5.90
CA ALA A 401 -5.58 29.64 -4.90
C ALA A 401 -5.31 28.73 -3.69
N ALA A 402 -6.34 28.03 -3.17
CA ALA A 402 -6.22 27.10 -2.04
C ALA A 402 -5.32 25.89 -2.36
N VAL A 403 -5.44 25.32 -3.57
CA VAL A 403 -4.56 24.23 -4.01
C VAL A 403 -3.10 24.69 -4.12
N LEU A 404 -2.85 25.86 -4.71
CA LEU A 404 -1.51 26.44 -4.79
C LEU A 404 -0.93 26.72 -3.41
N PHE A 405 -1.73 27.29 -2.51
CA PHE A 405 -1.33 27.59 -1.14
C PHE A 405 -0.87 26.33 -0.41
N ARG A 406 -1.63 25.23 -0.54
CA ARG A 406 -1.29 23.94 0.06
C ARG A 406 -0.06 23.30 -0.57
N GLN A 407 -0.02 23.18 -1.90
CA GLN A 407 1.03 22.44 -2.61
C GLN A 407 2.41 23.07 -2.44
N LEU A 408 2.46 24.41 -2.38
CA LEU A 408 3.69 25.16 -2.16
C LEU A 408 4.01 25.34 -0.67
N GLY A 409 3.15 24.89 0.25
CA GLY A 409 3.36 25.02 1.70
C GLY A 409 3.44 26.47 2.17
N LEU A 410 2.65 27.36 1.57
CA LEU A 410 2.72 28.79 1.85
C LEU A 410 2.15 29.14 3.23
N ARG A 411 2.65 30.23 3.81
CA ARG A 411 2.09 30.85 5.03
C ARG A 411 1.29 32.12 4.72
N HIS A 412 1.76 32.87 3.73
CA HIS A 412 1.14 34.08 3.21
C HIS A 412 1.15 33.98 1.69
N MET A 413 0.06 34.41 1.05
CA MET A 413 -0.05 34.50 -0.41
C MET A 413 -0.59 35.88 -0.75
N CYS A 414 0.14 36.63 -1.57
CA CYS A 414 -0.26 37.98 -1.96
C CYS A 414 -1.27 37.90 -3.10
N VAL A 415 -2.30 38.73 -3.07
CA VAL A 415 -3.32 38.80 -4.11
C VAL A 415 -3.28 40.18 -4.74
N VAL A 416 -3.09 40.20 -6.05
CA VAL A 416 -2.82 41.43 -6.82
C VAL A 416 -3.99 41.75 -7.76
N PRO A 417 -4.33 43.02 -7.94
CA PRO A 417 -5.40 43.44 -8.83
C PRO A 417 -5.03 43.21 -10.30
N LYS A 418 -6.05 43.10 -11.17
CA LYS A 418 -5.85 42.81 -12.61
C LYS A 418 -5.42 44.05 -13.42
N SER A 419 -5.76 45.26 -12.99
CA SER A 419 -5.47 46.51 -13.70
C SER A 419 -4.30 47.26 -13.07
N GLN A 420 -3.31 47.65 -13.88
CA GLN A 420 -2.14 48.48 -13.50
C GLN A 420 -2.49 49.96 -13.26
N GLY A 421 -3.69 50.26 -12.73
CA GLY A 421 -4.16 51.63 -12.60
C GLY A 421 -5.21 51.77 -11.51
N ILE A 422 -4.77 52.41 -10.42
CA ILE A 422 -5.53 53.05 -9.34
C ILE A 422 -6.14 52.09 -8.29
N HIS A 423 -5.62 52.29 -7.06
CA HIS A 423 -5.75 51.55 -5.81
C HIS A 423 -5.06 50.18 -5.76
N ALA A 424 -3.79 50.19 -5.33
CA ALA A 424 -3.15 49.05 -4.67
C ALA A 424 -3.84 48.77 -3.31
N GLY A 425 -5.10 48.35 -3.39
CA GLY A 425 -5.87 47.86 -2.26
C GLY A 425 -5.54 46.39 -2.03
N ASN A 426 -4.37 46.13 -1.45
CA ASN A 426 -4.22 45.31 -0.25
C ASN A 426 -5.00 43.99 -0.13
N PHE A 427 -4.40 42.87 -0.57
CA PHE A 427 -4.95 41.55 -0.27
C PHE A 427 -3.86 40.52 0.06
N VAL A 428 -3.74 40.12 1.33
CA VAL A 428 -2.92 38.97 1.76
C VAL A 428 -3.84 37.84 2.18
N LEU A 429 -3.74 36.71 1.49
CA LEU A 429 -4.44 35.47 1.82
C LEU A 429 -3.61 34.68 2.83
N THR A 430 -4.20 34.32 3.95
CA THR A 430 -3.60 33.43 4.96
C THR A 430 -4.46 32.18 5.13
N ILE A 431 -3.84 31.12 5.66
CA ILE A 431 -4.51 29.85 5.92
C ILE A 431 -5.76 29.99 6.80
N TYR A 432 -5.75 30.92 7.76
CA TYR A 432 -6.88 31.17 8.65
C TYR A 432 -8.10 31.69 7.89
N LEU A 433 -7.91 32.56 6.90
CA LEU A 433 -9.00 33.14 6.10
C LEU A 433 -9.66 32.09 5.20
N ILE A 434 -8.83 31.26 4.55
CA ILE A 434 -9.33 30.15 3.71
C ILE A 434 -10.16 29.18 4.56
N ASN A 435 -9.72 28.88 5.78
CA ASN A 435 -10.42 27.98 6.70
C ASN A 435 -11.66 28.62 7.35
N ALA A 436 -11.62 29.91 7.68
CA ALA A 436 -12.73 30.62 8.29
C ALA A 436 -13.96 30.68 7.37
N GLU A 437 -13.78 31.03 6.09
CA GLU A 437 -14.88 31.01 5.11
C GLU A 437 -15.42 29.60 4.88
N ALA A 438 -14.53 28.59 4.90
CA ALA A 438 -14.92 27.20 4.79
C ALA A 438 -15.68 26.67 6.02
N SER A 439 -15.46 27.25 7.20
CA SER A 439 -16.14 26.89 8.44
C SER A 439 -17.48 27.63 8.59
N ASN A 440 -17.52 28.94 8.31
CA ASN A 440 -18.69 29.80 8.49
C ASN A 440 -19.90 29.32 7.67
N ARG A 441 -19.66 28.77 6.46
CA ARG A 441 -20.74 28.21 5.63
C ARG A 441 -21.08 26.74 5.92
N ARG A 442 -20.25 26.02 6.67
CA ARG A 442 -20.53 24.63 7.08
C ARG A 442 -21.34 24.55 8.37
N ASN A 443 -21.16 25.50 9.29
CA ASN A 443 -21.94 25.61 10.51
C ASN A 443 -22.03 27.08 10.98
N PRO A 444 -23.16 27.77 10.77
CA PRO A 444 -23.36 29.14 11.25
C PRO A 444 -23.71 29.11 12.74
N ASP A 445 -22.73 28.78 13.60
CA ASP A 445 -22.88 28.79 15.05
C ASP A 445 -22.15 30.02 15.61
N PRO A 446 -22.87 31.06 16.10
CA PRO A 446 -22.29 32.35 16.48
C PRO A 446 -21.44 32.32 17.77
N THR A 447 -21.29 31.16 18.42
CA THR A 447 -20.73 31.06 19.78
C THR A 447 -19.26 30.60 19.88
N ARG A 448 -18.60 30.22 18.76
CA ARG A 448 -17.23 29.64 18.78
C ARG A 448 -16.08 30.57 18.36
N LEU A 449 -16.33 31.88 18.23
CA LEU A 449 -15.32 32.88 17.82
C LEU A 449 -14.31 33.28 18.93
N SER A 450 -14.20 32.56 20.04
CA SER A 450 -13.50 33.05 21.24
C SER A 450 -12.04 32.60 21.45
N ALA A 451 -11.36 32.02 20.45
CA ALA A 451 -9.95 31.67 20.63
C ALA A 451 -9.11 31.89 19.36
N GLY A 452 -8.65 33.13 19.16
CA GLY A 452 -7.61 33.45 18.19
C GLY A 452 -7.71 34.85 17.59
N ALA A 453 -7.16 35.83 18.32
CA ALA A 453 -6.88 37.21 17.90
C ALA A 453 -8.09 38.11 17.56
N TYR A 454 -8.26 39.14 18.39
CA TYR A 454 -9.09 40.33 18.25
C TYR A 454 -9.47 40.69 16.80
N PHE A 455 -10.74 40.54 16.46
CA PHE A 455 -11.34 41.21 15.31
C PHE A 455 -12.04 42.48 15.79
N GLY A 456 -11.50 43.62 15.37
CA GLY A 456 -12.15 44.93 15.51
C GLY A 456 -13.51 44.93 14.79
N THR A 457 -14.45 45.62 15.42
CA THR A 457 -15.81 45.87 14.95
C THR A 457 -15.83 46.50 13.55
N VAL A 458 -16.48 45.84 12.60
CA VAL A 458 -16.87 46.43 11.31
C VAL A 458 -18.28 47.04 11.45
N PRO A 459 -18.54 48.26 10.94
CA PRO A 459 -19.88 48.83 10.93
C PRO A 459 -20.79 48.03 9.99
N SER A 460 -22.02 47.81 10.42
CA SER A 460 -23.09 47.16 9.67
C SER A 460 -23.35 47.83 8.33
N HIS A 461 -23.11 47.12 7.22
CA HIS A 461 -23.80 47.37 5.96
C HIS A 461 -24.44 46.06 5.47
N GLU A 462 -25.77 46.10 5.37
CA GLU A 462 -26.71 45.15 4.77
C GLU A 462 -26.24 43.73 4.47
N SER A 463 -26.27 42.88 5.49
CA SER A 463 -26.34 41.43 5.32
C SER A 463 -27.68 41.05 4.69
N SER A 464 -27.64 40.35 3.56
CA SER A 464 -28.76 39.56 3.05
C SER A 464 -29.35 38.71 4.18
N LYS A 465 -30.55 39.06 4.63
CA LYS A 465 -31.30 38.27 5.61
C LYS A 465 -31.74 36.98 4.92
N MET A 466 -31.09 35.87 5.26
CA MET A 466 -31.57 34.55 4.86
C MET A 466 -32.99 34.37 5.40
N THR A 467 -33.95 34.25 4.50
CA THR A 467 -35.37 34.24 4.85
C THR A 467 -35.73 32.91 5.53
N MET A 468 -36.74 32.90 6.42
CA MET A 468 -37.24 31.66 7.06
C MET A 468 -37.63 30.56 6.05
N LYS A 469 -37.90 30.95 4.80
CA LYS A 469 -38.16 30.06 3.66
C LYS A 469 -36.89 29.32 3.21
N GLU A 470 -35.74 30.00 3.16
CA GLU A 470 -34.43 29.41 2.84
C GLU A 470 -33.92 28.51 3.98
N LEU A 471 -34.17 28.87 5.24
CA LEU A 471 -33.85 28.03 6.40
C LEU A 471 -34.68 26.73 6.39
N ARG A 472 -35.99 26.80 6.07
CA ARG A 472 -36.85 25.62 5.86
C ARG A 472 -36.39 24.76 4.68
N LEU A 473 -35.98 25.37 3.57
CA LEU A 473 -35.43 24.67 2.40
C LEU A 473 -34.08 23.98 2.71
N LEU A 474 -33.23 24.58 3.55
CA LEU A 474 -31.97 23.99 4.01
C LEU A 474 -32.21 22.82 4.99
N LEU A 475 -33.18 22.95 5.89
CA LEU A 475 -33.60 21.86 6.78
C LEU A 475 -34.23 20.71 5.99
N GLN A 476 -35.09 21.00 5.02
CA GLN A 476 -35.70 19.99 4.13
C GLN A 476 -34.66 19.34 3.21
N ARG A 477 -33.63 20.07 2.75
CA ARG A 477 -32.47 19.50 2.03
C ARG A 477 -31.58 18.64 2.94
N ARG A 478 -31.47 18.94 4.24
CA ARG A 478 -30.75 18.10 5.21
C ARG A 478 -31.50 16.79 5.46
N GLU A 479 -32.83 16.82 5.62
CA GLU A 479 -33.64 15.61 5.76
C GLU A 479 -33.69 14.77 4.48
N LEU A 480 -33.76 15.39 3.30
CA LEU A 480 -33.63 14.69 2.02
C LEU A 480 -32.24 14.03 1.87
N LYS A 481 -31.15 14.69 2.30
CA LYS A 481 -29.81 14.10 2.24
C LYS A 481 -29.65 12.94 3.23
N ALA A 482 -30.27 13.00 4.41
CA ALA A 482 -30.26 11.90 5.38
C ALA A 482 -31.04 10.68 4.89
N THR A 483 -32.25 10.89 4.35
CA THR A 483 -33.05 9.82 3.73
C THR A 483 -32.38 9.26 2.47
N GLN A 484 -31.77 10.10 1.63
CA GLN A 484 -31.04 9.67 0.43
C GLN A 484 -29.76 8.89 0.76
N LYS A 485 -29.11 9.15 1.90
CA LYS A 485 -28.00 8.33 2.42
C LYS A 485 -28.50 6.93 2.84
N ILE A 486 -29.63 6.85 3.54
CA ILE A 486 -30.25 5.58 3.96
C ILE A 486 -30.70 4.76 2.74
N TRP A 487 -31.36 5.39 1.75
CA TRP A 487 -31.79 4.72 0.51
C TRP A 487 -30.62 4.24 -0.36
N LYS A 488 -29.50 4.99 -0.40
CA LYS A 488 -28.28 4.54 -1.08
C LYS A 488 -27.64 3.34 -0.37
N ALA A 489 -27.54 3.36 0.96
CA ALA A 489 -27.03 2.22 1.73
C ALA A 489 -27.89 0.95 1.54
N LEU A 490 -29.22 1.11 1.55
CA LEU A 490 -30.17 0.03 1.28
C LEU A 490 -30.09 -0.47 -0.18
N ALA A 491 -29.81 0.40 -1.15
CA ALA A 491 -29.60 0.01 -2.54
C ALA A 491 -28.31 -0.81 -2.73
N TYR A 492 -27.20 -0.43 -2.08
CA TYR A 492 -25.96 -1.21 -2.11
C TYR A 492 -26.10 -2.58 -1.41
N LEU A 493 -26.82 -2.64 -0.29
CA LEU A 493 -27.19 -3.91 0.38
C LEU A 493 -28.05 -4.82 -0.51
N ARG A 494 -28.97 -4.25 -1.30
CA ARG A 494 -29.79 -5.00 -2.27
C ARG A 494 -28.99 -5.50 -3.47
N VAL A 495 -28.04 -4.70 -3.98
CA VAL A 495 -27.12 -5.11 -5.05
C VAL A 495 -26.19 -6.23 -4.58
N LEU A 496 -25.71 -6.18 -3.34
CA LEU A 496 -24.90 -7.25 -2.73
C LEU A 496 -25.71 -8.55 -2.55
N ALA A 497 -26.96 -8.45 -2.10
CA ALA A 497 -27.88 -9.58 -1.97
C ALA A 497 -28.21 -10.20 -3.34
N PHE A 498 -28.35 -9.38 -4.39
CA PHE A 498 -28.55 -9.83 -5.76
C PHE A 498 -27.30 -10.52 -6.34
N CYS A 499 -26.10 -10.03 -6.03
CA CYS A 499 -24.85 -10.69 -6.40
C CYS A 499 -24.67 -12.04 -5.69
N LEU A 500 -25.08 -12.14 -4.41
CA LEU A 500 -25.12 -13.41 -3.66
C LEU A 500 -26.08 -14.42 -4.30
N ALA A 501 -27.25 -13.97 -4.77
CA ALA A 501 -28.24 -14.82 -5.40
C ALA A 501 -27.83 -15.26 -6.82
N ALA A 502 -27.15 -14.39 -7.58
CA ALA A 502 -26.66 -14.71 -8.92
C ALA A 502 -25.51 -15.74 -8.93
N ALA A 503 -24.69 -15.76 -7.88
CA ALA A 503 -23.60 -16.74 -7.71
C ALA A 503 -24.08 -18.19 -7.47
N ILE A 504 -25.36 -18.38 -7.13
CA ILE A 504 -25.96 -19.71 -6.87
C ILE A 504 -26.45 -20.38 -8.17
N SER A 505 -26.58 -19.63 -9.28
CA SER A 505 -27.35 -20.07 -10.45
C SER A 505 -26.54 -20.52 -11.67
N VAL A 506 -25.20 -20.58 -11.61
CA VAL A 506 -24.37 -20.99 -12.77
C VAL A 506 -23.74 -22.35 -12.51
N SER A 507 -24.47 -23.40 -12.87
CA SER A 507 -23.96 -24.76 -13.05
C SER A 507 -24.49 -25.32 -14.36
N GLY A 508 -23.65 -25.32 -15.40
CA GLY A 508 -24.02 -25.82 -16.72
C GLY A 508 -22.82 -25.99 -17.67
N GLY A 509 -22.12 -27.12 -17.50
CA GLY A 509 -21.48 -27.93 -18.55
C GLY A 509 -20.25 -27.41 -19.30
N VAL A 510 -19.08 -28.02 -19.06
CA VAL A 510 -18.07 -28.32 -20.10
C VAL A 510 -17.30 -29.60 -19.71
N ALA A 511 -17.07 -30.48 -20.69
CA ALA A 511 -16.59 -31.86 -20.58
C ALA A 511 -15.20 -32.07 -19.96
N ALA A 512 -15.03 -33.27 -19.41
CA ALA A 512 -13.93 -33.74 -18.56
C ALA A 512 -12.56 -33.88 -19.24
N ALA A 513 -11.53 -33.34 -18.58
CA ALA A 513 -10.15 -33.82 -18.64
C ALA A 513 -9.75 -34.35 -17.24
N GLY A 514 -8.88 -35.36 -17.19
CA GLY A 514 -8.48 -36.05 -15.96
C GLY A 514 -8.01 -35.10 -14.86
N ALA A 515 -8.29 -35.45 -13.60
CA ALA A 515 -7.94 -34.63 -12.44
C ALA A 515 -6.42 -34.35 -12.37
N PRO A 516 -6.00 -33.07 -12.18
CA PRO A 516 -4.59 -32.72 -12.08
C PRO A 516 -3.92 -33.35 -10.86
N GLN A 517 -2.69 -33.86 -11.04
CA GLN A 517 -1.91 -34.52 -9.97
C GLN A 517 -1.21 -33.52 -9.04
N PHE A 518 -1.06 -32.26 -9.47
CA PHE A 518 -0.63 -31.13 -8.65
C PHE A 518 -1.65 -29.99 -8.74
N PRO A 519 -1.82 -29.18 -7.69
CA PRO A 519 -2.72 -28.01 -7.75
C PRO A 519 -2.18 -26.93 -8.70
N ALA A 520 -0.86 -26.77 -8.80
CA ALA A 520 -0.18 -25.77 -9.61
C ALA A 520 1.28 -26.18 -9.87
N MET A 521 1.86 -25.70 -10.96
CA MET A 521 3.31 -25.78 -11.20
C MET A 521 3.87 -24.39 -11.49
N PHE A 522 4.94 -24.03 -10.77
CA PHE A 522 5.67 -22.79 -10.97
C PHE A 522 6.98 -23.10 -11.69
N VAL A 523 7.18 -22.49 -12.85
CA VAL A 523 8.36 -22.73 -13.69
C VAL A 523 9.29 -21.55 -13.57
N ILE A 524 10.56 -21.81 -13.24
CA ILE A 524 11.63 -20.81 -13.17
C ILE A 524 12.75 -21.32 -14.05
N GLY A 525 13.29 -20.47 -14.92
CA GLY A 525 14.35 -20.88 -15.83
C GLY A 525 14.73 -19.82 -16.85
N ASP A 526 15.43 -20.27 -17.88
CA ASP A 526 15.92 -19.47 -18.98
C ASP A 526 15.09 -19.68 -20.26
N SER A 527 15.68 -19.38 -21.42
CA SER A 527 15.05 -19.51 -22.73
C SER A 527 14.59 -20.93 -23.09
N LEU A 528 15.10 -21.99 -22.43
CA LEU A 528 14.67 -23.38 -22.69
C LEU A 528 13.22 -23.66 -22.25
N VAL A 529 12.72 -22.86 -21.31
CA VAL A 529 11.38 -23.01 -20.74
C VAL A 529 10.56 -21.72 -20.81
N ASP A 530 11.08 -20.64 -21.40
CA ASP A 530 10.33 -19.39 -21.64
C ASP A 530 9.12 -19.65 -22.55
N ASN A 531 7.97 -19.13 -22.15
CA ASN A 531 6.71 -19.25 -22.88
C ASN A 531 6.17 -17.93 -23.43
N GLY A 532 6.91 -16.84 -23.30
CA GLY A 532 6.52 -15.51 -23.78
C GLY A 532 6.75 -14.35 -22.81
N ASN A 533 7.47 -14.55 -21.71
CA ASN A 533 7.73 -13.47 -20.75
C ASN A 533 8.52 -12.31 -21.36
N ASN A 534 9.33 -12.60 -22.38
CA ASN A 534 10.10 -11.57 -23.07
C ASN A 534 9.31 -10.80 -24.14
N ASN A 535 8.05 -11.15 -24.43
CA ASN A 535 7.28 -10.58 -25.53
C ASN A 535 7.13 -9.05 -25.39
N GLY A 536 6.87 -8.57 -24.16
CA GLY A 536 6.71 -7.15 -23.83
C GLY A 536 8.03 -6.39 -23.54
N LEU A 537 9.16 -7.07 -23.36
CA LEU A 537 10.42 -6.44 -22.95
C LEU A 537 11.18 -5.83 -24.14
N ARG A 538 11.96 -4.77 -23.95
CA ARG A 538 12.85 -4.26 -25.03
C ARG A 538 14.14 -5.09 -25.09
N SER A 539 14.05 -6.29 -25.65
CA SER A 539 15.17 -7.26 -25.78
C SER A 539 15.17 -7.95 -27.15
N LEU A 540 16.35 -8.41 -27.58
CA LEU A 540 16.51 -9.28 -28.75
C LEU A 540 16.21 -10.75 -28.45
N ALA A 541 16.16 -11.13 -27.16
CA ALA A 541 15.86 -12.49 -26.72
C ALA A 541 14.34 -12.75 -26.75
N LYS A 542 13.75 -12.79 -27.94
CA LYS A 542 12.32 -13.05 -28.17
C LYS A 542 12.09 -14.10 -29.25
N SER A 543 10.95 -14.78 -29.14
CA SER A 543 10.46 -15.79 -30.09
C SER A 543 8.95 -15.63 -30.38
N ASN A 544 8.44 -14.40 -30.32
CA ASN A 544 7.06 -14.05 -30.66
C ASN A 544 6.87 -13.76 -32.16
N TYR A 545 7.66 -14.42 -33.02
CA TYR A 545 7.62 -14.27 -34.46
C TYR A 545 7.86 -15.60 -35.16
N PRO A 546 7.32 -15.81 -36.38
CA PRO A 546 7.56 -17.02 -37.14
C PRO A 546 9.04 -17.14 -37.55
N PRO A 547 9.62 -18.36 -37.58
CA PRO A 547 8.93 -19.65 -37.54
C PRO A 547 8.72 -20.25 -36.13
N TYR A 548 9.04 -19.54 -35.05
CA TYR A 548 8.73 -20.03 -33.70
C TYR A 548 7.22 -20.22 -33.52
N GLY A 549 6.81 -21.29 -32.85
CA GLY A 549 5.39 -21.62 -32.68
C GLY A 549 4.64 -21.97 -33.97
N ILE A 550 5.33 -22.32 -35.06
CA ILE A 550 4.68 -22.68 -36.35
C ILE A 550 3.66 -23.82 -36.24
N ASP A 551 3.80 -24.71 -35.25
CA ASP A 551 2.87 -25.83 -35.00
C ASP A 551 1.84 -25.52 -33.92
N PHE A 552 1.85 -24.29 -33.40
CA PHE A 552 0.88 -23.82 -32.44
C PHE A 552 -0.29 -23.25 -33.22
N GLN A 553 -1.52 -23.73 -32.97
CA GLN A 553 -2.71 -23.27 -33.72
C GLN A 553 -2.96 -21.75 -33.60
N GLY A 554 -2.47 -21.12 -32.52
CA GLY A 554 -2.53 -19.67 -32.30
C GLY A 554 -1.29 -18.88 -32.76
N GLY A 555 -0.32 -19.51 -33.42
CA GLY A 555 0.92 -18.87 -33.88
C GLY A 555 2.01 -18.71 -32.80
N PRO A 556 3.01 -17.84 -33.04
CA PRO A 556 4.16 -17.67 -32.14
C PRO A 556 3.74 -17.16 -30.76
N THR A 557 3.95 -17.98 -29.72
CA THR A 557 3.62 -17.62 -28.32
C THR A 557 4.77 -16.93 -27.59
N GLY A 558 6.00 -17.05 -28.09
CA GLY A 558 7.20 -16.69 -27.35
C GLY A 558 7.98 -17.89 -26.83
N ARG A 559 7.52 -19.13 -27.07
CA ARG A 559 8.33 -20.34 -26.86
C ARG A 559 9.45 -20.46 -27.89
N PHE A 560 10.68 -20.71 -27.45
CA PHE A 560 11.84 -20.96 -28.33
C PHE A 560 11.81 -22.36 -28.97
N CYS A 561 10.67 -22.76 -29.53
CA CYS A 561 10.42 -24.07 -30.09
C CYS A 561 9.39 -23.95 -31.22
N ASN A 562 9.23 -25.00 -32.02
CA ASN A 562 8.13 -25.11 -32.97
C ASN A 562 6.74 -25.22 -32.31
N ARG A 563 6.62 -25.74 -31.08
CA ARG A 563 5.34 -25.85 -30.36
C ARG A 563 5.46 -25.79 -28.83
N LYS A 564 5.68 -26.94 -28.19
CA LYS A 564 5.66 -27.16 -26.74
C LYS A 564 7.09 -27.39 -26.24
N THR A 565 7.41 -26.74 -25.14
CA THR A 565 8.66 -26.92 -24.38
C THR A 565 8.56 -28.15 -23.46
N ILE A 566 9.67 -28.53 -22.82
CA ILE A 566 9.69 -29.65 -21.88
C ILE A 566 8.69 -29.48 -20.71
N ILE A 567 8.54 -28.25 -20.19
CA ILE A 567 7.61 -27.99 -19.09
C ILE A 567 6.16 -28.10 -19.53
N ASP A 568 5.83 -27.77 -20.78
CA ASP A 568 4.48 -27.91 -21.31
C ASP A 568 4.08 -29.39 -21.37
N PHE A 569 4.99 -30.28 -21.82
CA PHE A 569 4.74 -31.73 -21.84
C PHE A 569 4.72 -32.36 -20.45
N LEU A 570 5.51 -31.85 -19.51
CA LEU A 570 5.40 -32.24 -18.10
C LEU A 570 4.05 -31.83 -17.53
N GLY A 571 3.58 -30.62 -17.83
CA GLY A 571 2.25 -30.13 -17.50
C GLY A 571 1.14 -31.03 -18.03
N ASP A 572 1.19 -31.36 -19.33
CA ASP A 572 0.25 -32.29 -19.97
C ASP A 572 0.23 -33.63 -19.22
N SER A 573 1.40 -34.17 -18.87
CA SER A 573 1.54 -35.45 -18.15
C SER A 573 0.99 -35.41 -16.72
N LEU A 574 0.94 -34.22 -16.13
CA LEU A 574 0.42 -33.94 -14.80
C LEU A 574 -1.07 -33.55 -14.78
N GLY A 575 -1.68 -33.41 -15.96
CA GLY A 575 -3.07 -32.96 -16.11
C GLY A 575 -3.24 -31.44 -15.89
N LEU A 576 -2.17 -30.66 -16.02
CA LEU A 576 -2.18 -29.21 -15.87
C LEU A 576 -2.51 -28.51 -17.20
N PRO A 577 -3.19 -27.36 -17.18
CA PRO A 577 -3.34 -26.54 -18.37
C PRO A 577 -1.99 -26.00 -18.86
N LEU A 578 -1.96 -25.50 -20.09
CA LEU A 578 -0.77 -24.83 -20.61
C LEU A 578 -0.42 -23.62 -19.75
N PHE A 579 0.84 -23.49 -19.36
CA PHE A 579 1.27 -22.43 -18.45
C PHE A 579 1.21 -21.05 -19.14
N PRO A 580 0.60 -20.06 -18.49
CA PRO A 580 0.65 -18.67 -18.91
C PRO A 580 2.03 -18.05 -18.65
N ALA A 581 2.38 -17.04 -19.43
CA ALA A 581 3.56 -16.24 -19.13
C ALA A 581 3.27 -15.38 -17.89
N PHE A 582 4.24 -15.20 -17.00
CA PHE A 582 4.11 -14.27 -15.86
C PHE A 582 3.66 -12.87 -16.31
N THR A 583 4.11 -12.39 -17.47
CA THR A 583 3.65 -11.09 -18.01
C THR A 583 2.15 -11.03 -18.28
N GLU A 584 1.48 -12.16 -18.55
CA GLU A 584 0.03 -12.24 -18.76
C GLU A 584 -0.74 -12.19 -17.43
N THR A 585 -0.08 -12.49 -16.31
CA THR A 585 -0.68 -12.29 -14.98
C THR A 585 -0.77 -10.82 -14.59
N ILE A 586 0.09 -9.96 -15.17
CA ILE A 586 0.12 -8.51 -14.90
C ILE A 586 -1.12 -7.81 -15.48
N THR A 587 -1.68 -8.31 -16.58
CA THR A 587 -2.91 -7.77 -17.19
C THR A 587 -4.17 -8.24 -16.46
N GLY A 588 -4.05 -9.16 -15.50
CA GLY A 588 -5.15 -9.65 -14.67
C GLY A 588 -6.02 -10.72 -15.32
N GLU A 589 -5.66 -11.20 -16.52
CA GLU A 589 -6.43 -12.20 -17.25
C GLU A 589 -6.12 -13.63 -16.81
N VAL A 590 -4.99 -13.86 -16.14
CA VAL A 590 -4.55 -15.20 -15.74
C VAL A 590 -4.19 -15.31 -14.25
N ASP A 591 -4.76 -16.32 -13.60
CA ASP A 591 -4.55 -16.64 -12.17
C ASP A 591 -3.21 -17.33 -11.94
N ILE A 592 -2.35 -16.71 -11.14
CA ILE A 592 -1.03 -17.22 -10.78
C ILE A 592 -1.11 -18.49 -9.92
N GLU A 593 -2.22 -18.68 -9.19
CA GLU A 593 -2.48 -19.86 -8.34
C GLU A 593 -2.73 -21.13 -9.16
N ALA A 594 -3.05 -21.01 -10.46
CA ALA A 594 -3.14 -22.15 -11.37
C ALA A 594 -1.75 -22.64 -11.86
N GLY A 595 -0.68 -21.96 -11.44
CA GLY A 595 0.68 -22.16 -11.91
C GLY A 595 1.06 -21.18 -13.01
N VAL A 596 2.28 -20.66 -12.93
CA VAL A 596 2.80 -19.65 -13.86
C VAL A 596 4.23 -19.97 -14.25
N ASN A 597 4.63 -19.48 -15.41
CA ASN A 597 5.99 -19.58 -15.89
C ASN A 597 6.70 -18.21 -15.77
N TYR A 598 7.75 -18.16 -14.97
CA TYR A 598 8.64 -17.01 -14.75
C TYR A 598 9.90 -17.05 -15.61
N ALA A 599 10.07 -18.07 -16.45
CA ALA A 599 11.27 -18.22 -17.23
C ALA A 599 11.46 -17.06 -18.21
N SER A 600 12.68 -16.57 -18.33
CA SER A 600 13.01 -15.43 -19.18
C SER A 600 14.24 -15.73 -20.00
N ALA A 601 14.14 -15.55 -21.32
CA ALA A 601 15.30 -15.70 -22.18
C ALA A 601 16.38 -14.66 -21.87
N ALA A 602 17.63 -15.10 -21.89
CA ALA A 602 18.82 -14.38 -21.43
C ALA A 602 18.89 -14.13 -19.90
N ALA A 603 18.09 -14.84 -19.09
CA ALA A 603 18.27 -14.86 -17.64
C ALA A 603 19.66 -15.43 -17.27
N GLY A 604 20.34 -14.75 -16.36
CA GLY A 604 21.62 -15.18 -15.78
C GLY A 604 21.44 -15.76 -14.38
N ILE A 605 22.54 -16.18 -13.76
CA ILE A 605 22.58 -16.66 -12.38
C ILE A 605 23.03 -15.50 -11.49
N LEU A 606 22.23 -15.12 -10.50
CA LEU A 606 22.62 -14.18 -9.44
C LEU A 606 23.10 -14.97 -8.23
N GLU A 607 24.21 -14.57 -7.60
CA GLU A 607 24.74 -15.26 -6.40
C GLU A 607 23.69 -15.34 -5.28
N ASP A 608 22.92 -14.27 -5.07
CA ASP A 608 21.87 -14.18 -4.05
C ASP A 608 20.69 -15.14 -4.28
N SER A 609 20.45 -15.53 -5.53
CA SER A 609 19.35 -16.44 -5.90
C SER A 609 19.65 -17.92 -5.59
N GLY A 610 20.92 -18.28 -5.37
CA GLY A 610 21.35 -19.64 -5.03
C GLY A 610 21.38 -19.96 -3.53
N LEU A 611 21.29 -18.93 -2.66
CA LEU A 611 21.52 -19.07 -1.22
C LEU A 611 20.24 -19.00 -0.37
N ASN A 612 19.15 -18.45 -0.91
CA ASN A 612 17.94 -18.23 -0.15
C ASN A 612 16.83 -19.21 -0.57
N LEU A 613 16.54 -20.19 0.28
CA LEU A 613 15.38 -21.10 0.17
C LEU A 613 14.04 -20.35 0.39
N GLU A 614 13.88 -19.13 -0.13
CA GLU A 614 12.66 -18.32 -0.02
C GLU A 614 11.46 -19.07 -0.60
N LEU A 615 11.65 -19.80 -1.70
CA LEU A 615 10.61 -20.64 -2.31
C LEU A 615 10.11 -21.74 -1.35
N TYR A 616 10.96 -22.26 -0.48
CA TYR A 616 10.52 -23.20 0.57
C TYR A 616 9.74 -22.47 1.67
N LYS A 617 10.17 -21.27 2.06
CA LYS A 617 9.47 -20.42 3.03
C LYS A 617 8.10 -19.98 2.53
N THR A 618 7.90 -19.81 1.22
CA THR A 618 6.61 -19.46 0.61
C THR A 618 5.61 -20.62 0.57
N GLY A 619 5.97 -21.82 1.03
CA GLY A 619 5.06 -22.96 1.14
C GLY A 619 5.25 -24.03 0.08
N LEU A 620 6.16 -23.87 -0.89
CA LEU A 620 6.46 -24.94 -1.84
C LEU A 620 7.12 -26.12 -1.11
N ARG A 621 6.70 -27.33 -1.47
CA ARG A 621 7.17 -28.58 -0.85
C ARG A 621 7.82 -29.53 -1.84
N LYS A 622 7.53 -29.40 -3.13
CA LYS A 622 8.01 -30.32 -4.16
C LYS A 622 8.83 -29.55 -5.19
N PHE A 623 10.10 -29.92 -5.33
CA PHE A 623 11.07 -29.18 -6.13
C PHE A 623 11.71 -30.12 -7.17
N LEU A 624 11.56 -29.79 -8.45
CA LEU A 624 12.26 -30.45 -9.54
C LEU A 624 13.41 -29.55 -10.03
N LEU A 625 14.64 -29.97 -9.73
CA LEU A 625 15.87 -29.27 -10.08
C LEU A 625 16.46 -29.90 -11.34
N ALA A 626 16.33 -29.22 -12.48
CA ALA A 626 16.83 -29.71 -13.76
C ALA A 626 18.36 -29.55 -13.86
N GLY A 627 19.04 -30.64 -14.22
CA GLY A 627 20.44 -30.60 -14.63
C GLY A 627 20.61 -29.94 -16.00
N ILE A 628 21.84 -29.52 -16.29
CA ILE A 628 22.21 -28.90 -17.56
C ILE A 628 22.53 -30.00 -18.58
N GLY A 629 21.97 -29.91 -19.80
CA GLY A 629 22.30 -30.82 -20.91
C GLY A 629 23.73 -30.61 -21.44
N PRO A 630 24.25 -31.48 -22.32
CA PRO A 630 25.62 -31.35 -22.84
C PRO A 630 25.76 -30.15 -23.78
N LEU A 631 26.07 -28.98 -23.22
CA LEU A 631 26.20 -27.73 -23.96
C LEU A 631 27.25 -27.81 -25.07
N GLY A 632 28.30 -28.63 -24.92
CA GLY A 632 29.29 -28.85 -25.96
C GLY A 632 28.76 -29.55 -27.23
N CYS A 633 27.53 -30.06 -27.18
CA CYS A 633 26.85 -30.71 -28.31
C CYS A 633 25.83 -29.81 -29.03
N ILE A 634 25.58 -28.59 -28.55
CA ILE A 634 24.57 -27.71 -29.16
C ILE A 634 25.07 -27.13 -30.49
N PRO A 635 24.20 -26.83 -31.46
CA PRO A 635 24.61 -26.35 -32.78
C PRO A 635 25.51 -25.12 -32.73
N ASN A 636 25.28 -24.18 -31.81
CA ASN A 636 26.14 -23.00 -31.64
C ASN A 636 27.59 -23.34 -31.28
N GLN A 637 27.79 -24.27 -30.35
CA GLN A 637 29.14 -24.68 -29.94
C GLN A 637 29.84 -25.44 -31.07
N LEU A 638 29.09 -26.29 -31.79
CA LEU A 638 29.62 -27.02 -32.94
C LEU A 638 29.94 -26.11 -34.14
N ALA A 639 29.19 -25.01 -34.31
CA ALA A 639 29.43 -24.03 -35.36
C ALA A 639 30.76 -23.28 -35.16
N LYS A 640 31.17 -23.00 -33.91
CA LYS A 640 32.44 -22.34 -33.57
C LYS A 640 33.70 -23.12 -33.95
N GLY A 641 33.58 -24.39 -34.34
CA GLY A 641 34.67 -25.16 -34.95
C GLY A 641 35.72 -25.73 -33.99
N PHE A 642 35.54 -25.58 -32.68
CA PHE A 642 36.49 -26.11 -31.67
C PHE A 642 36.39 -27.63 -31.45
N ALA A 643 35.36 -28.30 -31.96
CA ALA A 643 35.21 -29.75 -31.88
C ALA A 643 35.58 -30.47 -33.20
N PRO A 644 36.19 -31.67 -33.14
CA PRO A 644 36.33 -32.53 -34.31
C PRO A 644 34.97 -32.86 -34.95
N PRO A 645 34.89 -33.09 -36.28
CA PRO A 645 33.64 -33.44 -36.96
C PRO A 645 32.92 -34.61 -36.28
N GLY A 646 31.63 -34.42 -35.96
CA GLY A 646 30.80 -35.43 -35.33
C GLY A 646 31.03 -35.65 -33.82
N LYS A 647 31.91 -34.88 -33.18
CA LYS A 647 32.13 -34.91 -31.72
C LYS A 647 31.65 -33.63 -31.05
N CYS A 648 31.31 -33.73 -29.77
CA CYS A 648 30.99 -32.57 -28.92
C CYS A 648 32.26 -31.99 -28.30
N ILE A 649 32.21 -30.71 -27.88
CA ILE A 649 33.31 -30.08 -27.14
C ILE A 649 33.35 -30.66 -25.72
N THR A 650 34.39 -31.45 -25.42
CA THR A 650 34.56 -32.13 -24.12
C THR A 650 34.75 -31.14 -22.98
N ALA A 651 35.61 -30.13 -23.14
CA ALA A 651 35.89 -29.14 -22.10
C ALA A 651 34.61 -28.44 -21.58
N VAL A 652 33.66 -28.12 -22.47
CA VAL A 652 32.37 -27.53 -22.09
C VAL A 652 31.51 -28.53 -21.33
N ASN A 653 31.45 -29.78 -21.81
CA ASN A 653 30.69 -30.84 -21.17
C ASN A 653 31.26 -31.24 -19.80
N ASP A 654 32.58 -31.19 -19.62
CA ASP A 654 33.24 -31.47 -18.34
C ASP A 654 32.84 -30.46 -17.26
N MET A 655 32.77 -29.18 -17.60
CA MET A 655 32.26 -28.13 -16.71
C MET A 655 30.79 -28.37 -16.33
N VAL A 656 29.95 -28.69 -17.31
CA VAL A 656 28.53 -29.05 -17.09
C VAL A 656 28.40 -30.24 -16.14
N GLN A 657 29.25 -31.26 -16.31
CA GLN A 657 29.25 -32.44 -15.45
C GLN A 657 29.63 -32.12 -14.00
N VAL A 658 30.58 -31.21 -13.78
CA VAL A 658 30.91 -30.74 -12.42
C VAL A 658 29.70 -30.10 -11.76
N PHE A 659 29.01 -29.20 -12.46
CA PHE A 659 27.78 -28.57 -11.97
C PHE A 659 26.70 -29.60 -11.62
N ASN A 660 26.39 -30.51 -12.54
CA ASN A 660 25.37 -31.54 -12.36
C ASN A 660 25.64 -32.46 -11.16
N ARG A 661 26.91 -32.86 -10.95
CA ARG A 661 27.30 -33.65 -9.77
C ARG A 661 27.09 -32.89 -8.46
N ARG A 662 27.42 -31.59 -8.43
CA ARG A 662 27.19 -30.73 -7.25
C ARG A 662 25.71 -30.50 -7.01
N LEU A 663 24.91 -30.31 -8.06
CA LEU A 663 23.46 -30.15 -7.97
C LEU A 663 22.78 -31.41 -7.41
N LYS A 664 23.16 -32.60 -7.88
CA LYS A 664 22.68 -33.86 -7.28
C LYS A 664 23.06 -33.96 -5.80
N THR A 665 24.31 -33.64 -5.46
CA THR A 665 24.79 -33.62 -4.06
C THR A 665 23.99 -32.64 -3.19
N LEU A 666 23.59 -31.49 -3.75
CA LEU A 666 22.73 -30.52 -3.07
C LEU A 666 21.34 -31.11 -2.80
N VAL A 667 20.75 -31.81 -3.77
CA VAL A 667 19.46 -32.53 -3.57
C VAL A 667 19.55 -33.55 -2.44
N ASP A 668 20.66 -34.30 -2.37
CA ASP A 668 20.91 -35.25 -1.27
C ASP A 668 20.96 -34.52 0.09
N ARG A 669 21.65 -33.37 0.17
CA ARG A 669 21.71 -32.55 1.40
C ARG A 669 20.36 -31.92 1.77
N LEU A 670 19.60 -31.43 0.80
CA LEU A 670 18.30 -30.81 1.04
C LEU A 670 17.29 -31.83 1.57
N ASN A 671 17.23 -33.03 0.98
CA ASN A 671 16.37 -34.09 1.49
C ASN A 671 16.82 -34.61 2.88
N ALA A 672 18.11 -34.52 3.22
CA ALA A 672 18.59 -34.87 4.56
C ALA A 672 18.25 -33.81 5.63
N ASN A 673 18.34 -32.52 5.27
CA ASN A 673 18.11 -31.42 6.21
C ASN A 673 16.62 -31.06 6.38
N TYR A 674 15.77 -31.37 5.39
CA TYR A 674 14.35 -31.03 5.40
C TYR A 674 13.46 -32.28 5.38
N THR A 675 13.35 -32.96 6.51
CA THR A 675 12.57 -34.19 6.67
C THR A 675 11.06 -33.97 6.84
N ASN A 676 10.64 -32.73 7.13
CA ASN A 676 9.24 -32.38 7.39
C ASN A 676 8.48 -32.04 6.10
N ASN A 677 8.17 -33.08 5.30
CA ASN A 677 7.20 -33.03 4.21
C ASN A 677 7.62 -32.27 2.92
N SER A 678 8.93 -32.12 2.67
CA SER A 678 9.44 -31.60 1.39
C SER A 678 10.21 -32.65 0.60
N ILE A 679 10.09 -32.59 -0.72
CA ILE A 679 10.69 -33.54 -1.67
C ILE A 679 11.49 -32.74 -2.69
N PHE A 680 12.78 -33.00 -2.76
CA PHE A 680 13.67 -32.45 -3.78
C PHE A 680 14.08 -33.56 -4.76
N VAL A 681 13.88 -33.32 -6.06
CA VAL A 681 14.17 -34.27 -7.15
C VAL A 681 15.13 -33.61 -8.13
N TYR A 682 16.23 -34.30 -8.44
CA TYR A 682 17.15 -33.97 -9.51
C TYR A 682 16.69 -34.58 -10.84
N GLY A 683 16.44 -33.74 -11.84
CA GLY A 683 16.18 -34.17 -13.22
C GLY A 683 17.49 -34.28 -14.02
N ASN A 684 17.87 -35.49 -14.43
CA ASN A 684 19.12 -35.74 -15.15
C ASN A 684 18.97 -35.47 -16.66
N THR A 685 18.88 -34.19 -17.03
CA THR A 685 18.78 -33.75 -18.44
C THR A 685 19.99 -34.18 -19.26
N TYR A 686 21.20 -34.18 -18.68
CA TYR A 686 22.41 -34.61 -19.37
C TYR A 686 22.34 -36.09 -19.76
N GLY A 687 22.00 -36.96 -18.81
CA GLY A 687 21.84 -38.39 -19.06
C GLY A 687 20.65 -38.69 -19.98
N ALA A 688 19.61 -37.87 -19.95
CA ALA A 688 18.50 -37.99 -20.88
C ALA A 688 18.94 -37.62 -22.31
N PHE A 689 19.81 -36.61 -22.45
CA PHE A 689 20.42 -36.24 -23.72
C PHE A 689 21.41 -37.29 -24.21
N THR A 690 22.32 -37.84 -23.40
CA THR A 690 23.37 -38.78 -23.89
C THR A 690 22.86 -40.14 -24.34
N ASP A 691 21.73 -40.62 -23.81
CA ASP A 691 21.10 -41.87 -24.27
C ASP A 691 20.63 -41.80 -25.74
N ILE A 692 20.21 -40.61 -26.18
CA ILE A 692 19.55 -40.42 -27.47
C ILE A 692 20.57 -40.49 -28.63
N PRO A 693 21.75 -39.81 -28.59
CA PRO A 693 22.84 -39.96 -29.54
C PRO A 693 23.41 -41.37 -29.66
N SER A 694 23.30 -42.22 -28.62
CA SER A 694 23.71 -43.62 -28.74
C SER A 694 22.74 -44.46 -29.59
N ASN A 695 21.46 -44.09 -29.67
CA ASN A 695 20.43 -44.80 -30.45
C ASN A 695 19.44 -43.82 -31.14
N PRO A 696 19.89 -42.88 -31.98
CA PRO A 696 19.07 -41.77 -32.44
C PRO A 696 17.93 -42.22 -33.36
N LYS A 697 18.18 -43.26 -34.18
CA LYS A 697 17.16 -43.88 -35.06
C LYS A 697 15.98 -44.48 -34.28
N THR A 698 16.22 -45.02 -33.09
CA THR A 698 15.16 -45.60 -32.24
C THR A 698 14.19 -44.52 -31.75
N TYR A 699 14.66 -43.28 -31.63
CA TYR A 699 13.87 -42.13 -31.21
C TYR A 699 13.38 -41.27 -32.38
N GLY A 700 13.63 -41.69 -33.63
CA GLY A 700 13.23 -40.95 -34.82
C GLY A 700 14.13 -39.77 -35.19
N PHE A 701 15.27 -39.58 -34.52
CA PHE A 701 16.20 -38.49 -34.82
C PHE A 701 17.27 -38.91 -35.82
N HIS A 702 17.53 -38.04 -36.80
CA HIS A 702 18.59 -38.20 -37.78
C HIS A 702 19.65 -37.08 -37.68
N LEU A 703 19.26 -35.92 -37.14
CA LEU A 703 20.10 -34.73 -37.12
C LEU A 703 20.23 -34.20 -35.69
N MET A 704 21.35 -34.57 -35.05
CA MET A 704 21.63 -34.33 -33.63
C MET A 704 22.39 -33.04 -33.35
N GLY A 705 23.29 -32.62 -34.25
CA GLY A 705 24.18 -31.47 -34.05
C GLY A 705 23.84 -30.24 -34.91
N ARG A 706 22.66 -30.24 -35.53
CA ARG A 706 22.21 -29.21 -36.47
C ARG A 706 20.82 -28.70 -36.06
N GLY A 707 20.62 -27.39 -36.09
CA GLY A 707 19.30 -26.79 -35.88
C GLY A 707 18.38 -26.99 -37.09
N CYS A 708 17.07 -27.18 -36.86
CA CYS A 708 16.06 -27.20 -37.92
C CYS A 708 15.96 -25.84 -38.63
N CYS A 709 16.17 -24.75 -37.90
CA CYS A 709 16.14 -23.38 -38.34
C CYS A 709 17.36 -22.60 -37.77
N GLY A 710 17.73 -21.49 -38.41
CA GLY A 710 18.96 -20.73 -38.11
C GLY A 710 19.90 -20.62 -39.31
N ILE A 711 20.98 -19.85 -39.15
CA ILE A 711 21.92 -19.48 -40.21
C ILE A 711 23.33 -19.97 -39.86
N GLY A 712 24.14 -20.18 -40.90
CA GLY A 712 25.56 -20.53 -40.78
C GLY A 712 25.79 -22.03 -40.61
N LYS A 713 27.02 -22.39 -40.20
CA LYS A 713 27.41 -23.79 -39.99
C LYS A 713 26.50 -24.44 -38.96
N ASN A 714 26.04 -25.66 -39.26
CA ASN A 714 25.08 -26.40 -38.44
C ASN A 714 23.77 -25.65 -38.13
N LYS A 715 23.44 -24.57 -38.87
CA LYS A 715 22.37 -23.63 -38.51
C LYS A 715 22.49 -23.10 -37.07
N GLY A 716 23.72 -22.96 -36.58
CA GLY A 716 24.04 -22.67 -35.18
C GLY A 716 24.76 -21.34 -34.92
N GLU A 717 25.23 -20.63 -35.96
CA GLU A 717 25.93 -19.35 -35.77
C GLU A 717 24.96 -18.25 -35.34
N ILE A 718 23.79 -18.23 -35.98
CA ILE A 718 22.69 -17.31 -35.66
C ILE A 718 21.42 -18.15 -35.51
N THR A 719 20.66 -17.86 -34.46
CA THR A 719 19.35 -18.49 -34.22
C THR A 719 18.34 -18.12 -35.31
N CYS A 720 17.12 -18.65 -35.25
CA CYS A 720 16.07 -18.32 -36.20
C CYS A 720 15.79 -16.82 -36.26
N LEU A 721 15.91 -16.24 -37.45
CA LEU A 721 15.47 -14.87 -37.70
C LEU A 721 13.99 -14.86 -38.15
N PRO A 722 13.29 -13.72 -38.00
CA PRO A 722 11.94 -13.56 -38.53
C PRO A 722 11.84 -14.00 -39.98
N PHE A 723 10.81 -14.80 -40.30
CA PHE A 723 10.52 -15.33 -41.64
C PHE A 723 11.56 -16.30 -42.21
N SER A 724 12.48 -16.82 -41.39
CA SER A 724 13.37 -17.91 -41.80
C SER A 724 12.57 -19.16 -42.17
N ILE A 725 12.97 -19.85 -43.24
CA ILE A 725 12.36 -21.11 -43.66
C ILE A 725 12.92 -22.27 -42.81
N PRO A 726 12.10 -22.92 -41.95
CA PRO A 726 12.56 -24.05 -41.16
C PRO A 726 12.72 -25.31 -42.01
N CYS A 727 13.27 -26.37 -41.43
CA CYS A 727 13.33 -27.69 -42.04
C CYS A 727 11.92 -28.27 -42.32
N SER A 728 11.80 -29.14 -43.33
CA SER A 728 10.51 -29.74 -43.72
C SER A 728 9.96 -30.71 -42.68
N ASN A 729 10.79 -31.65 -42.21
CA ASN A 729 10.44 -32.57 -41.13
C ASN A 729 11.23 -32.24 -39.86
N ARG A 730 10.54 -31.68 -38.87
CA ARG A 730 11.13 -31.20 -37.60
C ARG A 730 11.26 -32.28 -36.54
N ASP A 731 10.53 -33.39 -36.68
CA ASP A 731 10.60 -34.50 -35.72
C ASP A 731 11.90 -35.32 -35.89
N GLU A 732 12.63 -35.13 -37.00
CA GLU A 732 13.94 -35.73 -37.25
C GLU A 732 15.11 -34.97 -36.61
N TYR A 733 14.86 -33.76 -36.08
CA TYR A 733 15.87 -32.87 -35.51
C TYR A 733 15.75 -32.82 -33.99
N VAL A 734 16.89 -32.87 -33.31
CA VAL A 734 16.93 -32.63 -31.85
C VAL A 734 16.79 -31.15 -31.52
N PHE A 735 17.46 -30.30 -32.30
CA PHE A 735 17.49 -28.85 -32.06
C PHE A 735 16.59 -28.11 -33.05
N TRP A 736 15.76 -27.22 -32.51
CA TRP A 736 14.97 -26.29 -33.29
C TRP A 736 15.85 -25.19 -33.88
N ASP A 737 16.73 -24.61 -33.06
CA ASP A 737 17.66 -23.54 -33.45
C ASP A 737 19.09 -23.77 -32.93
N ALA A 738 19.88 -22.69 -32.82
CA ALA A 738 21.26 -22.73 -32.36
C ALA A 738 21.46 -23.27 -30.92
N TYR A 739 20.43 -23.23 -30.09
CA TYR A 739 20.48 -23.55 -28.65
C TYR A 739 19.32 -24.46 -28.20
N HIS A 740 18.12 -24.26 -28.74
CA HIS A 740 16.88 -24.79 -28.19
C HIS A 740 16.44 -26.10 -28.87
N PRO A 741 15.86 -27.05 -28.13
CA PRO A 741 15.36 -28.31 -28.66
C PRO A 741 14.04 -28.17 -29.45
N THR A 742 13.75 -29.15 -30.31
CA THR A 742 12.43 -29.31 -30.94
C THR A 742 11.41 -29.88 -29.97
N GLN A 743 10.12 -29.77 -30.31
CA GLN A 743 9.04 -30.35 -29.50
C GLN A 743 9.21 -31.88 -29.36
N ALA A 744 9.69 -32.55 -30.41
CA ALA A 744 9.85 -34.00 -30.44
C ALA A 744 10.86 -34.44 -29.39
N PHE A 745 11.97 -33.71 -29.28
CA PHE A 745 12.94 -33.94 -28.22
C PHE A 745 12.39 -33.61 -26.84
N ASN A 746 11.73 -32.46 -26.69
CA ASN A 746 11.13 -32.03 -25.42
C ASN A 746 10.12 -33.05 -24.87
N GLN A 747 9.30 -33.65 -25.73
CA GLN A 747 8.33 -34.67 -25.34
C GLN A 747 8.99 -35.90 -24.73
N ILE A 748 10.07 -36.40 -25.35
CA ILE A 748 10.80 -37.59 -24.88
C ILE A 748 11.46 -37.33 -23.52
N ILE A 749 12.09 -36.17 -23.35
CA ILE A 749 12.76 -35.84 -22.08
C ILE A 749 11.72 -35.62 -20.98
N ALA A 750 10.60 -34.94 -21.27
CA ALA A 750 9.49 -34.79 -20.32
C ALA A 750 8.95 -36.15 -19.87
N GLN A 751 8.75 -37.09 -20.79
CA GLN A 751 8.27 -38.43 -20.47
C GLN A 751 9.28 -39.21 -19.60
N LYS A 752 10.58 -39.13 -19.94
CA LYS A 752 11.65 -39.73 -19.11
C LYS A 752 11.71 -39.12 -17.71
N ALA A 753 11.48 -37.81 -17.57
CA ALA A 753 11.43 -37.17 -16.26
C ALA A 753 10.16 -37.55 -15.46
N TYR A 754 9.03 -37.74 -16.16
CA TYR A 754 7.75 -38.06 -15.55
C TYR A 754 7.70 -39.48 -14.98
N SER A 755 8.01 -40.50 -15.80
CA SER A 755 7.84 -41.91 -15.44
C SER A 755 9.11 -42.76 -15.58
N GLY A 756 10.24 -42.15 -15.94
CA GLY A 756 11.49 -42.88 -16.14
C GLY A 756 12.13 -43.42 -14.86
N PRO A 757 13.20 -44.23 -15.01
CA PRO A 757 13.94 -44.81 -13.88
C PRO A 757 14.78 -43.76 -13.13
N GLN A 758 15.35 -44.15 -11.99
CA GLN A 758 16.15 -43.26 -11.13
C GLN A 758 17.37 -42.62 -11.82
N SER A 759 17.85 -43.24 -12.91
CA SER A 759 18.92 -42.70 -13.74
C SER A 759 18.51 -41.44 -14.52
N LYS A 760 17.20 -41.17 -14.65
CA LYS A 760 16.62 -40.01 -15.32
C LYS A 760 16.08 -38.97 -14.35
N CYS A 761 15.48 -39.39 -13.24
CA CYS A 761 15.09 -38.51 -12.15
C CYS A 761 15.42 -39.16 -10.80
N TYR A 762 16.10 -38.45 -9.92
CA TYR A 762 16.62 -38.99 -8.67
C TYR A 762 16.19 -38.11 -7.48
N PRO A 763 15.77 -38.68 -6.33
CA PRO A 763 15.71 -40.12 -6.02
C PRO A 763 14.44 -40.81 -6.54
N ILE A 764 13.43 -40.03 -6.95
CA ILE A 764 12.16 -40.51 -7.49
C ILE A 764 11.81 -39.73 -8.75
N ASN A 765 10.93 -40.27 -9.60
CA ASN A 765 10.43 -39.54 -10.77
C ASN A 765 9.26 -38.60 -10.42
N VAL A 766 8.89 -37.72 -11.36
CA VAL A 766 7.86 -36.69 -11.10
C VAL A 766 6.50 -37.31 -10.83
N LYS A 767 6.16 -38.45 -11.44
CA LYS A 767 4.94 -39.20 -11.14
C LYS A 767 4.90 -39.68 -9.68
N GLN A 768 6.00 -40.26 -9.20
CA GLN A 768 6.14 -40.68 -7.80
C GLN A 768 6.12 -39.50 -6.83
N MET A 769 6.74 -38.37 -7.22
CA MET A 769 6.69 -37.12 -6.46
C MET A 769 5.27 -36.55 -6.38
N ALA A 770 4.44 -36.77 -7.40
CA ALA A 770 3.05 -36.34 -7.38
C ALA A 770 2.18 -37.16 -6.43
N GLN A 771 2.48 -38.46 -6.30
CA GLN A 771 1.73 -39.42 -5.48
C GLN A 771 2.05 -39.36 -3.97
N ARG A 772 3.17 -38.75 -3.59
CA ARG A 772 3.58 -38.52 -2.19
C ARG A 772 3.19 -37.12 -1.76
#